data_AF-A0A673ZBQ6-F1
#
_entry.id   AF-A0A673ZBQ6-F1
#
_cell.length_a   1.000
_cell.length_b   1.000
_cell.length_c   1.000
_cell.angle_alpha   90.00
_cell.angle_beta   90.00
_cell.angle_gamma   90.00
#
_symmetry.space_group_name_H-M   'P 1'
#
loop_
_entity.id
_entity.type
_entity.pdbx_description
1 polymer ?
#
loop_
_entity_poly.entity_id
_entity_poly.type
_entity_poly.pdbx_seq_one_letter_code
_entity_poly.pdbx_strand_id
1 'polypeptide(L)'
;MSAPSSLPPAQGENPVAENEGLAVDTGLKPAGPTPSSSRFQVDLVAEAAGAADKTLASGDKDAPAPEGSEPAAGGEEAKGRFRVVNFVDPSGASPPEAVPAEGFQNGDTVMSEGSLHSSTGGQHHYHYDTHTNTYYLRTFGHNTIDAVPNIDFYRQTAAPLGDKLIRPTLSELHDELDKEPFEDGFANGDELTPAEEAAAKEASEPKGAVKFGWIKGVLVRCMLNIWGVMLFIRMSWIVGQAGIVLSCVIVLMATVVTTITGLSTSAIATNGFVRGGGAYYLISRSLGPEFGGSIGLIFAFANAVAVAMYVVGFAETVVELLVSVDCIMTDEINDIRIVGTITVILLLGISVAGMEWEAKAQIFLLVVLITAIFNYFIGSFIPLQSKESQGFFGYDSGIMMENMGPDFRGTESFFSVFAIFFPAATGILAGANISGDLSDPQLAIPRGTLLAILITGIVYLGVAISTGSCIVRDATGNDNDTHSAQIMANCTDAACKFGYDFSSCKSDKGLYNCRYGLQNDFQVMSIVSGFGPIITAGIFSATLSSALASLVSAPKVFQALCKDNIYPGLEMFAKGYGKNNEPLRGYILTFCIALAFILIAQLNVIAPIISNFFLASYALINFSVFHASLANSPGWRPSFKYYNMWVSLAGAVLCCVVMFVINWWAALMTNVIVMGLYIYVSYKKPDVNWGSSTQALTYHQALTHSLHLSSVEDHIKNFRPQCLVMTGYPNSRPALLHLVHAFTKNVGLMICGHVRTGSRRPNFKELSNDQTRYQRWLMKNETKAFYTPVFAEDIREGTQYLLQAAGLGRLRPNTLVIGFKNDWKDGDMMNVETYIQMIHDAFDYQYGAVVLRLKEGLDVSHISEQDDLLSSQEKTSGMKDVVVSIDMKDSDGDSSKPSSKATSVQNSPAIQKAQSLIIPQMLNVADQRLLDASQLFKRKQGKGTVDVWWLFDDGGLTLLIPYLLTNKKKWNDCKIRVFIGGKINRIDHDRRAMATLLSKFRIDFSDINVLGDINTKPKKENVTAFEEMIEPYRLKEDDMEQDTAEALKASEPWRITDNELELYRAKTNRQIRLNELLKEHSSTANLIVMSMPLARKGAVSSALYMSWLETLSKDLPPLLLVRGNHQSVLTFYS
;
A
#
# COMPACT_ATOMS: atom_id res chain seq x y z
N MET A 1 61.31 37.12 -5.14
CA MET A 1 62.52 37.88 -4.75
C MET A 1 63.59 36.89 -4.29
N SER A 2 64.85 37.30 -4.34
CA SER A 2 66.05 36.62 -3.78
C SER A 2 65.88 36.14 -2.33
N ALA A 3 66.60 35.14 -1.80
CA ALA A 3 67.60 34.16 -2.31
C ALA A 3 67.91 33.16 -1.14
N PRO A 4 68.72 32.07 -1.25
CA PRO A 4 69.56 31.55 -2.36
C PRO A 4 69.10 30.11 -2.78
N SER A 5 69.87 29.08 -3.20
CA SER A 5 71.33 28.82 -3.40
C SER A 5 71.60 27.62 -4.34
N SER A 6 72.78 27.63 -4.98
CA SER A 6 73.63 26.49 -5.46
C SER A 6 73.02 25.29 -6.21
N LEU A 7 73.34 25.23 -7.51
CA LEU A 7 73.26 24.15 -8.53
C LEU A 7 74.36 23.05 -8.34
N PRO A 8 74.61 22.06 -9.25
CA PRO A 8 73.95 21.60 -10.52
C PRO A 8 73.72 20.03 -10.53
N PRO A 9 73.54 19.27 -11.66
CA PRO A 9 73.31 19.59 -13.10
C PRO A 9 72.10 18.87 -13.78
N ALA A 10 72.01 19.03 -15.11
CA ALA A 10 71.05 18.53 -16.13
C ALA A 10 71.02 16.98 -16.30
N GLN A 11 70.18 16.33 -17.14
CA GLN A 11 69.35 16.68 -18.34
C GLN A 11 67.93 16.04 -18.22
N GLY A 12 66.92 16.15 -19.11
CA GLY A 12 66.70 16.77 -20.45
C GLY A 12 65.34 16.25 -21.02
N GLU A 13 64.80 16.57 -22.21
CA GLU A 13 65.03 17.62 -23.23
C GLU A 13 63.84 17.64 -24.26
N ASN A 14 63.90 18.47 -25.32
CA ASN A 14 62.82 18.82 -26.30
C ASN A 14 63.13 18.27 -27.74
N PRO A 15 62.45 18.61 -28.88
CA PRO A 15 61.22 19.41 -29.17
C PRO A 15 60.02 18.51 -29.59
N VAL A 16 59.02 18.75 -30.49
CA VAL A 16 58.69 19.61 -31.68
C VAL A 16 57.13 19.77 -31.69
N ALA A 17 56.44 20.88 -32.02
CA ALA A 17 56.32 21.75 -33.23
C ALA A 17 55.63 21.06 -34.44
N GLU A 18 54.91 21.70 -35.39
CA GLU A 18 54.53 23.11 -35.71
C GLU A 18 53.39 23.04 -36.80
N ASN A 19 52.66 24.04 -37.33
CA ASN A 19 52.56 25.52 -37.25
C ASN A 19 51.18 26.02 -37.83
N GLU A 20 50.83 27.31 -37.70
CA GLU A 20 49.90 28.13 -38.55
C GLU A 20 48.38 27.78 -38.66
N GLY A 21 47.47 28.68 -39.06
CA GLY A 21 47.55 30.11 -39.46
C GLY A 21 46.15 30.79 -39.62
N LEU A 22 46.09 32.11 -39.85
CA LEU A 22 44.84 32.92 -39.89
C LEU A 22 44.26 33.13 -41.31
N ALA A 23 42.95 33.33 -41.43
CA ALA A 23 42.31 34.27 -42.39
C ALA A 23 40.82 34.56 -42.07
N VAL A 24 40.29 35.66 -42.62
CA VAL A 24 38.88 36.13 -42.56
C VAL A 24 38.50 36.67 -43.94
N ASP A 25 37.29 36.42 -44.47
CA ASP A 25 36.46 37.44 -45.16
C ASP A 25 35.00 36.99 -45.43
N THR A 26 34.26 37.74 -46.27
CA THR A 26 32.81 37.97 -46.14
C THR A 26 31.92 37.60 -47.34
N GLY A 27 30.73 37.06 -47.02
CA GLY A 27 29.39 37.41 -47.55
C GLY A 27 29.04 37.39 -49.05
N LEU A 28 27.94 36.68 -49.40
CA LEU A 28 26.88 37.13 -50.34
C LEU A 28 25.63 36.21 -50.29
N LYS A 29 24.49 36.68 -50.81
CA LYS A 29 23.15 36.03 -50.79
C LYS A 29 22.53 36.05 -52.20
N PRO A 30 21.66 35.07 -52.57
CA PRO A 30 20.22 35.37 -52.59
C PRO A 30 19.34 34.17 -52.11
N ALA A 31 18.03 34.22 -52.33
CA ALA A 31 17.03 33.43 -51.60
C ALA A 31 16.20 32.44 -52.44
N GLY A 32 15.62 31.45 -51.74
CA GLY A 32 14.52 30.57 -52.18
C GLY A 32 13.57 30.29 -50.99
N PRO A 33 12.28 29.96 -51.20
CA PRO A 33 11.25 30.17 -50.18
C PRO A 33 11.05 29.02 -49.18
N THR A 34 10.59 29.40 -47.99
CA THR A 34 9.96 28.49 -47.00
C THR A 34 8.50 28.19 -47.36
N PRO A 35 7.96 27.08 -46.85
CA PRO A 35 6.64 27.13 -46.22
C PRO A 35 6.67 26.63 -44.77
N SER A 36 5.54 26.74 -44.08
CA SER A 36 5.45 26.67 -42.61
C SER A 36 4.40 25.66 -42.12
N SER A 37 4.25 25.62 -40.78
CA SER A 37 3.12 25.13 -39.99
C SER A 37 3.06 23.63 -39.61
N SER A 38 3.04 23.44 -38.28
CA SER A 38 2.07 22.64 -37.52
C SER A 38 1.29 21.54 -38.26
N ARG A 39 1.42 20.29 -37.77
CA ARG A 39 0.27 19.38 -37.67
C ARG A 39 0.40 18.38 -36.52
N PHE A 40 -0.55 18.43 -35.58
CA PHE A 40 -1.11 17.21 -35.01
C PHE A 40 -1.77 16.43 -36.15
N GLN A 41 -1.57 15.11 -36.23
CA GLN A 41 -2.44 14.26 -37.03
C GLN A 41 -2.96 13.10 -36.19
N VAL A 42 -4.21 13.28 -35.76
CA VAL A 42 -5.07 12.22 -35.23
C VAL A 42 -5.72 11.54 -36.43
N ASP A 43 -5.69 10.21 -36.48
CA ASP A 43 -6.54 9.48 -37.42
C ASP A 43 -7.99 9.48 -36.92
N LEU A 44 -8.78 10.41 -37.46
CA LEU A 44 -10.22 10.45 -37.32
C LEU A 44 -10.86 9.76 -38.54
N VAL A 45 -11.64 8.70 -38.29
CA VAL A 45 -12.48 8.06 -39.30
C VAL A 45 -13.94 8.30 -38.96
N ALA A 46 -14.52 9.32 -39.61
CA ALA A 46 -15.93 9.67 -39.67
C ALA A 46 -16.14 10.45 -40.99
N GLU A 47 -17.26 10.40 -41.71
CA GLU A 47 -18.55 9.74 -41.42
C GLU A 47 -19.36 9.50 -42.74
N ALA A 48 -20.57 8.95 -42.58
CA ALA A 48 -21.79 9.23 -43.37
C ALA A 48 -22.18 8.39 -44.62
N ALA A 49 -23.47 8.00 -44.57
CA ALA A 49 -24.47 7.84 -45.65
C ALA A 49 -24.41 6.65 -46.64
N GLY A 50 -25.54 5.92 -46.74
CA GLY A 50 -25.83 4.94 -47.80
C GLY A 50 -26.98 3.99 -47.40
N ALA A 51 -28.15 4.11 -48.04
CA ALA A 51 -29.39 3.45 -47.61
C ALA A 51 -29.72 2.11 -48.33
N ALA A 52 -30.77 1.44 -47.82
CA ALA A 52 -31.70 0.53 -48.51
C ALA A 52 -31.41 -1.00 -48.61
N ASP A 53 -32.15 -1.74 -47.76
CA ASP A 53 -33.15 -2.76 -48.16
C ASP A 53 -32.73 -4.18 -48.64
N LYS A 54 -33.67 -5.14 -48.43
CA LYS A 54 -33.87 -6.46 -49.08
C LYS A 54 -33.09 -7.75 -48.70
N THR A 55 -33.79 -8.53 -47.86
CA THR A 55 -34.30 -9.92 -48.11
C THR A 55 -33.40 -11.18 -48.20
N LEU A 56 -33.87 -12.24 -47.51
CA LEU A 56 -33.75 -13.71 -47.80
C LEU A 56 -32.35 -14.35 -47.68
N ALA A 57 -32.16 -15.67 -47.46
CA ALA A 57 -32.96 -16.70 -46.76
C ALA A 57 -32.15 -18.03 -46.64
N SER A 58 -32.51 -18.89 -45.66
CA SER A 58 -32.15 -20.33 -45.53
C SER A 58 -30.66 -20.73 -45.42
N GLY A 59 -30.30 -21.82 -44.73
CA GLY A 59 -31.11 -22.74 -43.92
C GLY A 59 -30.27 -23.85 -43.25
N ASP A 60 -30.93 -24.72 -42.47
CA ASP A 60 -30.71 -26.18 -42.25
C ASP A 60 -29.30 -26.78 -42.49
N LYS A 61 -28.71 -27.71 -41.72
CA LYS A 61 -29.08 -28.72 -40.68
C LYS A 61 -27.78 -29.54 -40.43
N ASP A 62 -27.63 -30.59 -39.60
CA ASP A 62 -28.50 -31.43 -38.76
C ASP A 62 -27.70 -31.97 -37.54
N ALA A 63 -28.34 -32.68 -36.61
CA ALA A 63 -27.70 -33.43 -35.51
C ALA A 63 -27.63 -34.96 -35.81
N PRO A 64 -27.03 -35.80 -34.92
CA PRO A 64 -27.88 -36.50 -33.94
C PRO A 64 -27.23 -36.85 -32.57
N ALA A 65 -28.03 -37.42 -31.66
CA ALA A 65 -27.66 -38.05 -30.37
C ALA A 65 -28.02 -39.58 -30.42
N PRO A 66 -28.44 -40.37 -29.38
CA PRO A 66 -28.89 -40.08 -27.99
C PRO A 66 -28.46 -41.11 -26.89
N GLU A 67 -29.31 -41.31 -25.86
CA GLU A 67 -29.27 -42.26 -24.71
C GLU A 67 -28.30 -41.92 -23.55
N GLY A 68 -28.62 -42.01 -22.24
CA GLY A 68 -29.84 -42.32 -21.45
C GLY A 68 -29.49 -42.21 -19.93
N SER A 69 -30.37 -42.32 -18.91
CA SER A 69 -31.83 -42.45 -18.77
C SER A 69 -32.27 -42.10 -17.31
N GLU A 70 -33.57 -41.95 -17.02
CA GLU A 70 -34.13 -41.67 -15.66
C GLU A 70 -34.56 -42.96 -14.88
N PRO A 71 -35.21 -42.86 -13.70
CA PRO A 71 -36.70 -42.74 -13.63
C PRO A 71 -37.26 -41.82 -12.52
N ALA A 72 -38.60 -41.66 -12.44
CA ALA A 72 -39.29 -40.58 -11.69
C ALA A 72 -40.61 -40.99 -10.96
N ALA A 73 -41.35 -39.98 -10.47
CA ALA A 73 -42.69 -39.96 -9.81
C ALA A 73 -42.75 -40.26 -8.28
N GLY A 74 -43.65 -39.64 -7.49
CA GLY A 74 -44.59 -38.52 -7.75
C GLY A 74 -45.55 -38.22 -6.56
N GLY A 75 -46.16 -37.02 -6.49
CA GLY A 75 -47.15 -36.65 -5.45
C GLY A 75 -47.55 -35.16 -5.45
N GLU A 76 -48.84 -34.86 -5.23
CA GLU A 76 -49.52 -33.55 -5.46
C GLU A 76 -49.44 -32.56 -4.26
N GLU A 77 -49.71 -31.24 -4.37
CA GLU A 77 -50.03 -30.38 -5.54
C GLU A 77 -49.05 -29.14 -5.63
N ALA A 78 -49.34 -27.83 -5.73
CA ALA A 78 -50.57 -27.01 -5.74
C ALA A 78 -50.48 -25.74 -6.65
N LYS A 79 -51.63 -25.27 -7.14
CA LYS A 79 -51.80 -23.99 -7.90
C LYS A 79 -51.38 -22.74 -7.09
N GLY A 80 -51.01 -21.60 -7.68
CA GLY A 80 -50.90 -21.17 -9.10
C GLY A 80 -51.26 -19.66 -9.20
N ARG A 81 -50.36 -18.72 -9.51
CA ARG A 81 -49.65 -18.33 -10.78
C ARG A 81 -50.52 -17.50 -11.77
N PHE A 82 -49.95 -16.37 -12.25
CA PHE A 82 -50.55 -15.33 -13.11
C PHE A 82 -51.04 -15.82 -14.50
N ARG A 83 -52.10 -15.20 -15.09
CA ARG A 83 -52.00 -14.29 -16.28
C ARG A 83 -53.35 -13.79 -16.91
N VAL A 84 -53.47 -12.45 -17.08
CA VAL A 84 -53.76 -11.67 -18.33
C VAL A 84 -55.19 -11.60 -18.97
N VAL A 85 -55.66 -10.34 -19.21
CA VAL A 85 -56.87 -9.78 -19.92
C VAL A 85 -58.28 -10.27 -19.49
N ASN A 86 -59.42 -9.58 -19.73
CA ASN A 86 -59.74 -8.45 -20.64
C ASN A 86 -60.85 -7.49 -20.10
N PHE A 87 -61.21 -6.43 -20.85
CA PHE A 87 -62.38 -5.53 -20.63
C PHE A 87 -63.74 -6.17 -20.97
N VAL A 88 -64.86 -5.62 -20.44
CA VAL A 88 -66.18 -5.40 -21.13
C VAL A 88 -67.22 -4.70 -20.21
N ASP A 89 -68.06 -3.82 -20.78
CA ASP A 89 -69.24 -3.17 -20.15
C ASP A 89 -70.56 -3.90 -20.47
N PRO A 90 -71.64 -3.71 -19.68
CA PRO A 90 -73.02 -3.96 -20.09
C PRO A 90 -73.74 -2.67 -20.53
N SER A 91 -74.09 -2.56 -21.81
CA SER A 91 -74.88 -1.45 -22.37
C SER A 91 -76.39 -1.55 -22.05
N GLY A 92 -77.07 -0.42 -21.85
CA GLY A 92 -78.54 -0.38 -21.75
C GLY A 92 -79.16 0.98 -22.12
N ALA A 93 -80.18 0.94 -22.98
CA ALA A 93 -80.95 2.08 -23.52
C ALA A 93 -80.19 3.01 -24.51
N SER A 94 -80.97 3.83 -25.24
CA SER A 94 -80.61 4.49 -26.50
C SER A 94 -81.12 5.97 -26.54
N PRO A 95 -80.76 6.79 -27.56
CA PRO A 95 -80.78 8.28 -27.51
C PRO A 95 -82.16 8.87 -27.95
N PRO A 96 -82.39 10.20 -28.19
CA PRO A 96 -81.40 11.29 -28.41
C PRO A 96 -81.78 12.74 -27.95
N GLU A 97 -80.97 13.70 -28.44
CA GLU A 97 -81.32 15.09 -28.86
C GLU A 97 -81.44 16.28 -27.87
N ALA A 98 -81.17 17.45 -28.47
CA ALA A 98 -81.62 18.82 -28.16
C ALA A 98 -80.98 19.68 -27.03
N VAL A 99 -80.62 20.90 -27.45
CA VAL A 99 -80.50 22.18 -26.72
C VAL A 99 -81.90 22.85 -26.58
N PRO A 100 -82.13 23.99 -25.87
CA PRO A 100 -81.26 24.84 -25.03
C PRO A 100 -81.90 25.36 -23.69
N ALA A 101 -81.22 26.33 -23.06
CA ALA A 101 -81.77 27.55 -22.39
C ALA A 101 -82.43 27.49 -20.98
N GLU A 102 -82.13 28.57 -20.21
CA GLU A 102 -82.90 29.27 -19.14
C GLU A 102 -83.55 28.49 -17.96
N GLY A 103 -83.53 28.98 -16.72
CA GLY A 103 -82.95 30.21 -16.14
C GLY A 103 -83.45 30.47 -14.69
N PHE A 104 -83.15 31.67 -14.16
CA PHE A 104 -83.74 32.29 -12.93
C PHE A 104 -83.32 31.67 -11.55
N GLN A 105 -82.57 32.37 -10.68
CA GLN A 105 -82.90 33.49 -9.74
C GLN A 105 -83.19 32.98 -8.30
N ASN A 106 -82.85 33.63 -7.16
CA ASN A 106 -82.06 34.83 -6.78
C ASN A 106 -81.18 34.46 -5.54
N GLY A 107 -80.04 35.11 -5.24
CA GLY A 107 -79.94 36.34 -4.42
C GLY A 107 -79.59 36.01 -2.95
N ASP A 108 -78.97 36.82 -2.10
CA ASP A 108 -78.27 38.13 -2.18
C ASP A 108 -77.45 38.31 -0.86
N THR A 109 -76.44 39.19 -0.71
CA THR A 109 -75.78 40.16 -1.62
C THR A 109 -74.23 39.91 -1.58
N VAL A 110 -73.22 40.79 -1.45
CA VAL A 110 -72.99 42.24 -1.20
C VAL A 110 -71.69 42.66 -1.94
N MET A 111 -71.50 43.96 -2.22
CA MET A 111 -70.40 44.55 -3.02
C MET A 111 -69.40 45.36 -2.16
N SER A 112 -68.19 45.71 -2.60
CA SER A 112 -67.82 46.78 -3.57
C SER A 112 -66.56 46.41 -4.41
N GLU A 113 -66.54 46.53 -5.74
CA GLU A 113 -66.29 47.75 -6.57
C GLU A 113 -64.90 48.41 -6.36
N GLY A 114 -64.16 48.87 -7.38
CA GLY A 114 -64.31 48.89 -8.85
C GLY A 114 -62.93 49.05 -9.54
N SER A 115 -62.76 49.22 -10.86
CA SER A 115 -63.68 49.62 -11.94
C SER A 115 -63.32 48.96 -13.31
N LEU A 116 -64.10 49.26 -14.36
CA LEU A 116 -63.97 48.74 -15.73
C LEU A 116 -63.72 49.87 -16.75
N HIS A 117 -63.02 49.58 -17.86
CA HIS A 117 -63.47 49.81 -19.26
C HIS A 117 -62.34 49.47 -20.27
N SER A 118 -62.60 48.58 -21.24
CA SER A 118 -63.04 48.84 -22.64
C SER A 118 -61.96 49.49 -23.53
N SER A 119 -61.27 48.80 -24.45
CA SER A 119 -61.69 48.02 -25.64
C SER A 119 -61.95 48.87 -26.90
N THR A 120 -61.12 48.72 -27.94
CA THR A 120 -61.50 48.57 -29.38
C THR A 120 -60.25 48.58 -30.28
N GLY A 121 -60.36 47.98 -31.48
CA GLY A 121 -59.33 48.00 -32.53
C GLY A 121 -58.26 46.90 -32.37
N GLY A 122 -58.01 46.14 -33.44
CA GLY A 122 -57.02 45.06 -33.46
C GLY A 122 -56.02 45.21 -34.63
N GLN A 123 -54.92 44.46 -34.57
CA GLN A 123 -53.91 44.37 -35.63
C GLN A 123 -53.25 42.99 -35.67
N HIS A 124 -52.50 42.72 -36.74
CA HIS A 124 -51.79 41.45 -36.98
C HIS A 124 -50.49 41.32 -36.15
N HIS A 125 -49.94 40.09 -36.15
CA HIS A 125 -48.66 39.64 -35.59
C HIS A 125 -48.60 39.44 -34.06
N TYR A 126 -48.93 38.21 -33.66
CA TYR A 126 -48.50 37.67 -32.37
C TYR A 126 -47.01 37.31 -32.40
N HIS A 127 -46.19 38.06 -31.67
CA HIS A 127 -45.05 37.46 -30.96
C HIS A 127 -45.58 36.82 -29.67
N TYR A 128 -45.08 35.63 -29.31
CA TYR A 128 -45.45 34.96 -28.07
C TYR A 128 -44.50 35.39 -26.93
N ASP A 129 -45.03 36.20 -26.02
CA ASP A 129 -44.34 36.56 -24.78
C ASP A 129 -44.46 35.42 -23.75
N THR A 130 -43.33 34.95 -23.21
CA THR A 130 -43.29 33.81 -22.28
C THR A 130 -43.29 34.22 -20.79
N HIS A 131 -43.59 35.48 -20.48
CA HIS A 131 -43.41 36.09 -19.15
C HIS A 131 -44.59 35.92 -18.14
N THR A 132 -45.52 34.99 -18.36
CA THR A 132 -46.82 34.97 -17.65
C THR A 132 -47.06 33.82 -16.65
N ASN A 133 -46.13 32.88 -16.46
CA ASN A 133 -46.39 31.64 -15.70
C ASN A 133 -45.67 31.47 -14.33
N THR A 134 -44.97 32.48 -13.82
CA THR A 134 -44.21 32.39 -12.55
C THR A 134 -45.04 32.69 -11.28
N TYR A 135 -46.30 33.12 -11.40
CA TYR A 135 -47.00 33.84 -10.33
C TYR A 135 -47.74 33.00 -9.26
N TYR A 136 -47.63 31.66 -9.26
CA TYR A 136 -48.44 30.80 -8.38
C TYR A 136 -47.71 29.63 -7.68
N LEU A 137 -46.86 29.94 -6.69
CA LEU A 137 -46.59 29.03 -5.56
C LEU A 137 -46.72 29.75 -4.21
N ARG A 138 -47.90 29.66 -3.58
CA ARG A 138 -48.15 30.15 -2.21
C ARG A 138 -47.85 29.07 -1.16
N THR A 139 -46.58 28.95 -0.80
CA THR A 139 -46.14 28.19 0.39
C THR A 139 -46.73 28.84 1.64
N PHE A 140 -47.53 28.08 2.40
CA PHE A 140 -48.30 28.53 3.57
C PHE A 140 -49.15 29.81 3.40
N GLY A 141 -49.52 30.17 2.17
CA GLY A 141 -50.41 31.31 1.89
C GLY A 141 -49.73 32.66 1.66
N HIS A 142 -48.41 32.76 1.83
CA HIS A 142 -47.62 33.95 1.53
C HIS A 142 -46.75 33.76 0.28
N ASN A 143 -46.17 34.85 -0.24
CA ASN A 143 -45.24 34.81 -1.37
C ASN A 143 -43.83 34.45 -0.85
N THR A 144 -43.43 33.19 -1.00
CA THR A 144 -42.05 32.73 -0.75
C THR A 144 -41.64 31.77 -1.86
N ILE A 145 -40.44 31.95 -2.42
CA ILE A 145 -39.96 31.16 -3.57
C ILE A 145 -39.60 29.70 -3.16
N ASP A 146 -39.34 29.43 -1.88
CA ASP A 146 -39.19 28.07 -1.34
C ASP A 146 -40.45 27.20 -1.55
N ALA A 147 -40.26 26.04 -2.18
CA ALA A 147 -41.30 25.01 -2.33
C ALA A 147 -41.36 24.04 -1.13
N VAL A 148 -42.55 23.49 -0.87
CA VAL A 148 -42.76 22.38 0.07
C VAL A 148 -42.53 21.02 -0.61
N PRO A 149 -42.08 19.98 0.11
CA PRO A 149 -41.83 18.65 -0.46
C PRO A 149 -43.01 18.05 -1.23
N ASN A 150 -42.80 17.73 -2.51
CA ASN A 150 -43.78 17.07 -3.39
C ASN A 150 -43.14 15.93 -4.19
N ILE A 151 -43.90 14.85 -4.45
CA ILE A 151 -43.46 13.67 -5.21
C ILE A 151 -43.07 13.99 -6.66
N ASP A 152 -43.68 15.02 -7.26
CA ASP A 152 -43.47 15.34 -8.67
C ASP A 152 -42.06 15.87 -8.95
N PHE A 153 -41.42 16.49 -7.95
CA PHE A 153 -40.02 16.91 -8.00
C PHE A 153 -39.01 15.75 -8.09
N TYR A 154 -39.45 14.49 -7.90
CA TYR A 154 -38.61 13.29 -7.87
C TYR A 154 -38.94 12.29 -9.00
N ARG A 155 -39.69 12.70 -10.03
CA ARG A 155 -39.96 11.88 -11.22
C ARG A 155 -38.84 12.00 -12.26
N GLN A 156 -38.41 10.89 -12.87
CA GLN A 156 -37.50 10.93 -14.03
C GLN A 156 -38.29 11.02 -15.35
N THR A 157 -37.98 12.03 -16.16
CA THR A 157 -38.74 12.41 -17.36
C THR A 157 -38.32 11.63 -18.61
N ALA A 158 -38.71 10.35 -18.67
CA ALA A 158 -38.48 9.48 -19.84
C ALA A 158 -39.69 9.40 -20.80
N ALA A 159 -40.73 10.22 -20.60
CA ALA A 159 -41.96 10.26 -21.41
C ALA A 159 -42.29 11.70 -21.84
N PRO A 160 -42.58 11.97 -23.13
CA PRO A 160 -42.66 13.33 -23.67
C PRO A 160 -44.05 13.99 -23.55
N LEU A 161 -44.76 13.80 -22.44
CA LEU A 161 -46.02 14.49 -22.15
C LEU A 161 -46.09 14.98 -20.69
N GLY A 162 -46.28 16.29 -20.51
CA GLY A 162 -46.55 16.93 -19.22
C GLY A 162 -45.69 18.19 -19.01
N ASP A 163 -46.33 19.31 -18.67
CA ASP A 163 -45.63 20.57 -18.38
C ASP A 163 -44.78 20.50 -17.11
N LYS A 164 -43.66 21.20 -17.14
CA LYS A 164 -42.53 21.03 -16.21
C LYS A 164 -42.64 21.96 -15.01
N LEU A 165 -42.91 21.41 -13.82
CA LEU A 165 -42.65 22.12 -12.56
C LEU A 165 -41.14 22.10 -12.26
N ILE A 166 -40.50 23.26 -12.42
CA ILE A 166 -39.06 23.46 -12.19
C ILE A 166 -38.82 23.83 -10.71
N ARG A 167 -37.85 23.21 -10.04
CA ARG A 167 -37.35 23.71 -8.75
C ARG A 167 -36.46 24.94 -9.02
N PRO A 168 -36.62 26.07 -8.32
CA PRO A 168 -35.65 27.16 -8.36
C PRO A 168 -34.24 26.65 -8.02
N THR A 169 -33.23 27.10 -8.75
CA THR A 169 -31.83 26.82 -8.41
C THR A 169 -31.42 27.57 -7.16
N LEU A 170 -30.37 27.08 -6.48
CA LEU A 170 -29.84 27.73 -5.28
C LEU A 170 -29.37 29.16 -5.56
N SER A 171 -28.81 29.41 -6.75
CA SER A 171 -28.44 30.74 -7.27
C SER A 171 -29.64 31.67 -7.48
N GLU A 172 -30.73 31.19 -8.11
CA GLU A 172 -31.96 31.98 -8.33
C GLU A 172 -32.71 32.33 -7.02
N LEU A 173 -32.41 31.63 -5.92
CA LEU A 173 -32.94 31.94 -4.60
C LEU A 173 -32.15 33.04 -3.86
N HIS A 174 -30.91 33.30 -4.28
CA HIS A 174 -29.87 33.89 -3.45
C HIS A 174 -29.46 35.31 -3.86
N ASP A 175 -29.29 35.57 -5.16
CA ASP A 175 -28.71 36.82 -5.68
C ASP A 175 -29.77 37.79 -6.27
N GLU A 176 -29.38 39.06 -6.34
CA GLU A 176 -30.06 40.15 -7.06
C GLU A 176 -29.18 40.54 -8.25
N LEU A 177 -29.76 40.74 -9.44
CA LEU A 177 -29.03 40.58 -10.71
C LEU A 177 -28.83 41.91 -11.46
N ASP A 178 -27.89 42.71 -10.97
CA ASP A 178 -27.35 43.85 -11.73
C ASP A 178 -26.23 43.42 -12.68
N LYS A 179 -26.22 44.01 -13.88
CA LYS A 179 -25.18 43.87 -14.90
C LYS A 179 -24.93 45.20 -15.61
N GLU A 180 -23.84 45.86 -15.26
CA GLU A 180 -23.23 46.92 -16.07
C GLU A 180 -22.08 46.33 -16.92
N PRO A 181 -21.88 46.77 -18.18
CA PRO A 181 -20.83 46.29 -19.07
C PRO A 181 -19.59 47.21 -19.06
N PHE A 182 -18.40 46.71 -19.44
CA PHE A 182 -17.34 47.56 -19.99
C PHE A 182 -16.37 46.80 -20.93
N GLU A 183 -15.73 47.53 -21.85
CA GLU A 183 -14.87 47.03 -22.93
C GLU A 183 -13.34 47.15 -22.66
N ASP A 184 -12.56 46.65 -23.62
CA ASP A 184 -11.10 46.44 -23.67
C ASP A 184 -10.17 47.62 -23.33
N GLY A 185 -8.92 47.28 -22.97
CA GLY A 185 -7.77 48.19 -22.97
C GLY A 185 -6.40 47.48 -22.90
N PHE A 186 -5.74 47.27 -24.05
CA PHE A 186 -4.40 46.66 -24.15
C PHE A 186 -3.27 47.70 -24.28
N ALA A 187 -2.11 47.46 -23.63
CA ALA A 187 -0.79 47.91 -24.12
C ALA A 187 0.40 47.11 -23.53
N ASN A 188 1.29 46.70 -24.42
CA ASN A 188 2.61 46.05 -24.36
C ASN A 188 3.54 46.44 -23.17
N GLY A 189 4.59 45.68 -22.80
CA GLY A 189 5.25 44.48 -23.38
C GLY A 189 6.19 43.82 -22.32
N ASP A 190 7.14 42.92 -22.60
CA ASP A 190 7.68 42.33 -23.84
C ASP A 190 8.26 40.91 -23.56
N GLU A 191 8.53 40.14 -24.64
CA GLU A 191 9.41 38.95 -24.85
C GLU A 191 9.66 37.90 -23.70
N LEU A 192 9.41 36.58 -23.83
CA LEU A 192 9.88 35.53 -24.79
C LEU A 192 11.40 35.17 -24.62
N THR A 193 11.92 33.92 -24.65
CA THR A 193 11.38 32.52 -24.71
C THR A 193 12.27 31.49 -23.92
N PRO A 194 12.78 30.29 -24.37
CA PRO A 194 12.62 29.06 -23.55
C PRO A 194 13.85 28.11 -23.34
N ALA A 195 13.72 27.13 -22.42
CA ALA A 195 14.58 25.93 -22.23
C ALA A 195 16.08 26.21 -21.88
N GLU A 196 16.94 25.28 -21.45
CA GLU A 196 16.87 23.85 -21.05
C GLU A 196 17.31 23.70 -19.57
N GLU A 197 16.81 22.76 -18.78
CA GLU A 197 17.40 21.43 -18.43
C GLU A 197 18.85 21.38 -17.87
N ALA A 198 19.03 20.57 -16.81
CA ALA A 198 20.27 19.93 -16.30
C ALA A 198 21.44 20.78 -15.73
N ALA A 199 21.45 20.98 -14.40
CA ALA A 199 22.69 21.05 -13.60
C ALA A 199 22.47 20.63 -12.12
N ALA A 200 22.66 19.34 -11.79
CA ALA A 200 22.49 18.81 -10.42
C ALA A 200 23.51 17.71 -10.04
N LYS A 201 24.78 18.12 -9.95
CA LYS A 201 25.88 17.46 -9.22
C LYS A 201 26.63 18.60 -8.50
N GLU A 202 27.29 18.41 -7.36
CA GLU A 202 27.88 17.19 -6.80
C GLU A 202 27.46 16.94 -5.34
N ALA A 203 27.75 15.73 -4.83
CA ALA A 203 27.58 15.37 -3.42
C ALA A 203 28.86 14.68 -2.90
N SER A 204 29.17 14.89 -1.63
CA SER A 204 30.50 14.66 -1.04
C SER A 204 31.00 13.21 -1.02
N GLU A 205 32.29 13.02 -1.32
CA GLU A 205 33.02 11.79 -1.03
C GLU A 205 33.49 11.73 0.44
N PRO A 206 33.27 10.61 1.14
CA PRO A 206 34.04 10.23 2.31
C PRO A 206 35.17 9.24 1.92
N LYS A 207 36.42 9.55 2.30
CA LYS A 207 37.57 8.66 2.11
C LYS A 207 37.41 7.34 2.88
N GLY A 208 37.69 6.19 2.26
CA GLY A 208 37.74 4.91 3.00
C GLY A 208 38.05 3.64 2.20
N ALA A 209 39.06 2.91 2.68
CA ALA A 209 39.43 1.51 2.38
C ALA A 209 39.82 1.13 0.93
N VAL A 210 40.71 0.13 0.80
CA VAL A 210 41.09 -0.49 -0.46
C VAL A 210 40.05 -1.53 -0.85
N LYS A 211 39.12 -1.16 -1.73
CA LYS A 211 38.02 -2.02 -2.19
C LYS A 211 38.49 -3.07 -3.20
N PHE A 212 37.81 -4.22 -3.25
CA PHE A 212 38.11 -5.31 -4.17
C PHE A 212 37.47 -5.12 -5.56
N GLY A 213 38.23 -5.42 -6.60
CA GLY A 213 37.71 -5.54 -7.97
C GLY A 213 36.95 -6.84 -8.22
N TRP A 214 36.14 -6.88 -9.28
CA TRP A 214 35.17 -7.95 -9.57
C TRP A 214 35.77 -9.38 -9.64
N ILE A 215 37.00 -9.53 -10.14
CA ILE A 215 37.67 -10.84 -10.24
C ILE A 215 37.93 -11.42 -8.84
N LYS A 216 38.59 -10.66 -7.97
CA LYS A 216 38.99 -11.12 -6.62
C LYS A 216 37.80 -11.14 -5.65
N GLY A 217 36.89 -10.17 -5.76
CA GLY A 217 35.75 -10.05 -4.85
C GLY A 217 34.56 -10.96 -5.19
N VAL A 218 34.21 -11.09 -6.47
CA VAL A 218 33.01 -11.82 -6.91
C VAL A 218 33.38 -13.15 -7.56
N LEU A 219 34.12 -13.15 -8.68
CA LEU A 219 34.38 -14.35 -9.48
C LEU A 219 35.04 -15.47 -8.65
N VAL A 220 36.17 -15.16 -7.99
CA VAL A 220 36.92 -16.11 -7.15
C VAL A 220 36.05 -16.67 -6.00
N ARG A 221 35.26 -15.82 -5.33
CA ARG A 221 34.41 -16.25 -4.20
C ARG A 221 33.22 -17.08 -4.63
N CYS A 222 32.61 -16.78 -5.77
CA CYS A 222 31.57 -17.63 -6.35
C CYS A 222 32.16 -18.98 -6.78
N MET A 223 33.30 -19.01 -7.47
CA MET A 223 33.94 -20.28 -7.88
C MET A 223 34.31 -21.17 -6.68
N LEU A 224 34.92 -20.60 -5.62
CA LEU A 224 35.26 -21.33 -4.39
C LEU A 224 34.06 -21.90 -3.64
N ASN A 225 32.89 -21.25 -3.70
CA ASN A 225 31.69 -21.70 -2.99
C ASN A 225 30.76 -22.59 -3.84
N ILE A 226 30.99 -22.66 -5.16
CA ILE A 226 30.32 -23.61 -6.05
C ILE A 226 31.11 -24.94 -6.09
N TRP A 227 32.44 -24.88 -6.24
CA TRP A 227 33.33 -26.05 -6.22
C TRP A 227 33.51 -26.63 -4.80
N GLY A 228 32.46 -27.26 -4.26
CA GLY A 228 32.49 -28.00 -2.99
C GLY A 228 32.78 -29.50 -3.14
N VAL A 229 32.59 -30.23 -2.03
CA VAL A 229 32.73 -31.70 -1.85
C VAL A 229 32.38 -32.52 -3.10
N MET A 230 31.20 -32.23 -3.66
CA MET A 230 30.56 -33.05 -4.69
C MET A 230 31.39 -33.18 -5.98
N LEU A 231 32.24 -32.19 -6.29
CA LEU A 231 33.08 -32.21 -7.50
C LEU A 231 33.98 -33.44 -7.56
N PHE A 232 34.60 -33.80 -6.44
CA PHE A 232 35.57 -34.90 -6.39
C PHE A 232 34.94 -36.21 -5.90
N ILE A 233 34.10 -36.16 -4.86
CA ILE A 233 33.67 -37.35 -4.11
C ILE A 233 32.40 -37.99 -4.70
N ARG A 234 31.49 -37.21 -5.30
CA ARG A 234 30.18 -37.71 -5.77
C ARG A 234 29.97 -37.61 -7.27
N MET A 235 30.77 -36.84 -8.01
CA MET A 235 30.59 -36.67 -9.45
C MET A 235 30.90 -37.94 -10.26
N SER A 236 31.84 -38.79 -9.81
CA SER A 236 32.05 -40.15 -10.32
C SER A 236 30.80 -41.01 -10.16
N TRP A 237 30.28 -41.09 -8.94
CA TRP A 237 29.08 -41.85 -8.57
C TRP A 237 27.83 -41.41 -9.32
N ILE A 238 27.63 -40.10 -9.49
CA ILE A 238 26.52 -39.53 -10.29
C ILE A 238 26.56 -40.02 -11.75
N VAL A 239 27.76 -40.22 -12.33
CA VAL A 239 27.94 -40.79 -13.68
C VAL A 239 27.77 -42.31 -13.68
N GLY A 240 28.28 -43.01 -12.66
CA GLY A 240 28.07 -44.45 -12.50
C GLY A 240 26.59 -44.84 -12.44
N GLN A 241 25.79 -44.07 -11.69
CA GLN A 241 24.33 -44.26 -11.50
C GLN A 241 23.52 -43.76 -12.71
N ALA A 242 23.64 -42.48 -13.08
CA ALA A 242 22.73 -41.88 -14.08
C ALA A 242 23.20 -42.10 -15.54
N GLY A 243 24.47 -42.45 -15.76
CA GLY A 243 25.07 -42.50 -17.10
C GLY A 243 25.34 -41.12 -17.69
N ILE A 244 26.34 -41.03 -18.58
CA ILE A 244 26.92 -39.76 -19.08
C ILE A 244 25.84 -38.78 -19.54
N VAL A 245 24.90 -39.24 -20.36
CA VAL A 245 23.86 -38.39 -20.96
C VAL A 245 22.96 -37.77 -19.88
N LEU A 246 22.54 -38.57 -18.91
CA LEU A 246 21.58 -38.15 -17.89
C LEU A 246 22.25 -37.33 -16.78
N SER A 247 23.53 -37.61 -16.45
CA SER A 247 24.36 -36.74 -15.62
C SER A 247 24.56 -35.37 -16.27
N CYS A 248 24.79 -35.29 -17.59
CA CYS A 248 24.84 -34.01 -18.30
C CYS A 248 23.50 -33.25 -18.22
N VAL A 249 22.35 -33.94 -18.30
CA VAL A 249 21.03 -33.32 -18.07
C VAL A 249 20.88 -32.80 -16.64
N ILE A 250 21.36 -33.53 -15.63
CA ILE A 250 21.38 -33.09 -14.22
C ILE A 250 22.20 -31.80 -14.05
N VAL A 251 23.42 -31.76 -14.62
CA VAL A 251 24.29 -30.57 -14.58
C VAL A 251 23.65 -29.38 -15.30
N LEU A 252 23.07 -29.60 -16.48
CA LEU A 252 22.39 -28.54 -17.25
C LEU A 252 21.15 -28.00 -16.53
N MET A 253 20.31 -28.87 -15.94
CA MET A 253 19.12 -28.44 -15.20
C MET A 253 19.48 -27.59 -13.98
N ALA A 254 20.50 -27.99 -13.21
CA ALA A 254 21.01 -27.18 -12.10
C ALA A 254 21.60 -25.85 -12.59
N THR A 255 22.35 -25.86 -13.70
CA THR A 255 22.93 -24.66 -14.33
C THR A 255 21.86 -23.69 -14.82
N VAL A 256 20.74 -24.17 -15.36
CA VAL A 256 19.60 -23.32 -15.76
C VAL A 256 18.95 -22.64 -14.54
N VAL A 257 18.67 -23.41 -13.47
CA VAL A 257 18.10 -22.88 -12.22
C VAL A 257 18.98 -21.78 -11.62
N THR A 258 20.30 -22.01 -11.56
CA THR A 258 21.25 -21.05 -10.97
C THR A 258 21.53 -19.87 -11.88
N THR A 259 21.55 -20.06 -13.21
CA THR A 259 21.64 -18.95 -14.18
C THR A 259 20.45 -18.02 -14.07
N ILE A 260 19.21 -18.53 -14.07
CA ILE A 260 18.00 -17.68 -13.93
C ILE A 260 18.04 -16.91 -12.60
N THR A 261 18.43 -17.58 -11.51
CA THR A 261 18.57 -16.94 -10.20
C THR A 261 19.72 -15.91 -10.18
N GLY A 262 20.78 -16.13 -10.95
CA GLY A 262 21.85 -15.18 -11.20
C GLY A 262 21.39 -13.95 -11.99
N LEU A 263 20.51 -14.10 -12.99
CA LEU A 263 19.87 -12.98 -13.70
C LEU A 263 18.97 -12.16 -12.76
N SER A 264 18.14 -12.82 -11.94
CA SER A 264 17.31 -12.14 -10.92
C SER A 264 18.17 -11.43 -9.87
N THR A 265 19.26 -12.05 -9.41
CA THR A 265 20.23 -11.42 -8.49
C THR A 265 20.93 -10.22 -9.14
N SER A 266 21.22 -10.29 -10.44
CA SER A 266 21.81 -9.18 -11.20
C SER A 266 20.84 -8.01 -11.37
N ALA A 267 19.54 -8.29 -11.52
CA ALA A 267 18.49 -7.27 -11.49
C ALA A 267 18.40 -6.57 -10.13
N ILE A 268 18.45 -7.32 -9.02
CA ILE A 268 18.53 -6.75 -7.66
C ILE A 268 19.80 -5.91 -7.48
N ALA A 269 20.97 -6.44 -7.87
CA ALA A 269 22.26 -5.75 -7.70
C ALA A 269 22.42 -4.49 -8.55
N THR A 270 21.60 -4.31 -9.59
CA THR A 270 21.54 -3.10 -10.43
C THR A 270 20.38 -2.17 -10.09
N ASN A 271 19.53 -2.55 -9.12
CA ASN A 271 18.39 -1.73 -8.69
C ASN A 271 18.82 -0.65 -7.68
N GLY A 272 19.26 0.51 -8.19
CA GLY A 272 19.63 1.65 -7.36
C GLY A 272 21.02 1.53 -6.69
N PHE A 273 21.35 2.48 -5.82
CA PHE A 273 22.71 2.63 -5.31
C PHE A 273 23.03 1.64 -4.17
N VAL A 274 23.92 0.69 -4.46
CA VAL A 274 24.34 -0.35 -3.50
C VAL A 274 25.24 0.25 -2.42
N ARG A 275 24.65 0.58 -1.26
CA ARG A 275 25.40 0.83 -0.02
C ARG A 275 25.76 -0.50 0.64
N GLY A 276 26.92 -0.54 1.30
CA GLY A 276 27.49 -1.78 1.83
C GLY A 276 26.66 -2.42 2.95
N GLY A 277 26.18 -3.64 2.69
CA GLY A 277 25.41 -4.42 3.67
C GLY A 277 25.24 -5.92 3.34
N GLY A 278 25.94 -6.43 2.32
CA GLY A 278 25.85 -7.83 1.88
C GLY A 278 24.58 -8.18 1.09
N ALA A 279 24.34 -9.47 0.88
CA ALA A 279 23.26 -9.96 0.02
C ALA A 279 21.87 -9.69 0.61
N TYR A 280 21.70 -9.87 1.93
CA TYR A 280 20.42 -9.60 2.59
C TYR A 280 20.02 -8.11 2.46
N TYR A 281 20.95 -7.17 2.63
CA TYR A 281 20.66 -5.74 2.48
C TYR A 281 20.28 -5.37 1.04
N LEU A 282 20.96 -5.95 0.05
CA LEU A 282 20.59 -5.82 -1.38
C LEU A 282 19.14 -6.28 -1.64
N ILE A 283 18.78 -7.46 -1.12
CA ILE A 283 17.46 -8.08 -1.29
C ILE A 283 16.39 -7.26 -0.55
N SER A 284 16.60 -6.94 0.73
CA SER A 284 15.59 -6.31 1.59
C SER A 284 15.27 -4.87 1.20
N ARG A 285 16.28 -4.11 0.73
CA ARG A 285 16.10 -2.72 0.27
C ARG A 285 15.53 -2.61 -1.14
N SER A 286 15.64 -3.66 -1.97
CA SER A 286 15.09 -3.67 -3.34
C SER A 286 13.67 -4.21 -3.43
N LEU A 287 13.28 -5.13 -2.52
CA LEU A 287 12.05 -5.91 -2.61
C LEU A 287 11.07 -5.66 -1.45
N GLY A 288 11.54 -4.99 -0.39
CA GLY A 288 10.78 -4.69 0.83
C GLY A 288 10.98 -5.71 1.96
N PRO A 289 10.53 -5.38 3.19
CA PRO A 289 10.79 -6.18 4.39
C PRO A 289 10.10 -7.55 4.38
N GLU A 290 8.96 -7.69 3.69
CA GLU A 290 8.15 -8.92 3.61
C GLU A 290 8.94 -10.05 2.92
N PHE A 291 9.47 -9.79 1.72
CA PHE A 291 10.34 -10.72 1.01
C PHE A 291 11.74 -10.79 1.60
N GLY A 292 12.35 -9.65 1.93
CA GLY A 292 13.72 -9.60 2.49
C GLY A 292 13.84 -10.37 3.80
N GLY A 293 12.89 -10.21 4.72
CA GLY A 293 12.86 -10.92 5.99
C GLY A 293 12.64 -12.43 5.86
N SER A 294 11.87 -12.85 4.85
CA SER A 294 11.62 -14.28 4.58
C SER A 294 12.83 -14.94 3.92
N ILE A 295 13.38 -14.32 2.86
CA ILE A 295 14.56 -14.82 2.14
C ILE A 295 15.79 -14.86 3.05
N GLY A 296 16.03 -13.80 3.84
CA GLY A 296 17.18 -13.71 4.74
C GLY A 296 17.23 -14.82 5.79
N LEU A 297 16.09 -15.17 6.39
CA LEU A 297 16.01 -16.22 7.41
C LEU A 297 16.30 -17.60 6.80
N ILE A 298 15.67 -17.92 5.66
CA ILE A 298 15.83 -19.21 4.97
C ILE A 298 17.26 -19.35 4.42
N PHE A 299 17.82 -18.29 3.84
CA PHE A 299 19.20 -18.30 3.34
C PHE A 299 20.22 -18.43 4.48
N ALA A 300 20.01 -17.79 5.64
CA ALA A 300 20.85 -18.02 6.81
C ALA A 300 20.80 -19.49 7.27
N PHE A 301 19.60 -20.09 7.34
CA PHE A 301 19.44 -21.50 7.69
C PHE A 301 20.10 -22.45 6.67
N ALA A 302 19.90 -22.22 5.37
CA ALA A 302 20.50 -23.01 4.30
C ALA A 302 22.04 -23.02 4.38
N ASN A 303 22.66 -21.85 4.60
CA ASN A 303 24.11 -21.74 4.81
C ASN A 303 24.57 -22.45 6.10
N ALA A 304 23.78 -22.40 7.18
CA ALA A 304 24.11 -23.08 8.44
C ALA A 304 24.12 -24.62 8.31
N VAL A 305 23.17 -25.19 7.56
CA VAL A 305 23.15 -26.63 7.24
C VAL A 305 24.27 -26.98 6.23
N ALA A 306 24.59 -26.08 5.29
CA ALA A 306 25.67 -26.30 4.33
C ALA A 306 27.05 -26.50 4.99
N VAL A 307 27.34 -25.80 6.11
CA VAL A 307 28.55 -26.04 6.92
C VAL A 307 28.67 -27.52 7.30
N ALA A 308 27.58 -28.17 7.71
CA ALA A 308 27.58 -29.57 8.10
C ALA A 308 27.94 -30.49 6.93
N MET A 309 27.36 -30.29 5.75
CA MET A 309 27.67 -31.08 4.55
C MET A 309 29.13 -30.94 4.13
N TYR A 310 29.67 -29.72 4.13
CA TYR A 310 31.08 -29.49 3.79
C TYR A 310 32.04 -30.12 4.79
N VAL A 311 31.72 -30.08 6.09
CA VAL A 311 32.52 -30.72 7.15
C VAL A 311 32.37 -32.26 7.15
N VAL A 312 31.19 -32.80 6.87
CA VAL A 312 30.99 -34.26 6.74
C VAL A 312 31.76 -34.80 5.55
N GLY A 313 31.73 -34.16 4.38
CA GLY A 313 32.52 -34.61 3.22
C GLY A 313 34.05 -34.50 3.42
N PHE A 314 34.51 -33.54 4.24
CA PHE A 314 35.90 -33.51 4.70
C PHE A 314 36.22 -34.70 5.61
N ALA A 315 35.36 -34.96 6.60
CA ALA A 315 35.54 -36.05 7.56
C ALA A 315 35.48 -37.44 6.90
N GLU A 316 34.58 -37.64 5.93
CA GLU A 316 34.49 -38.83 5.07
C GLU A 316 35.84 -39.11 4.38
N THR A 317 36.40 -38.11 3.70
CA THR A 317 37.73 -38.21 3.05
C THR A 317 38.85 -38.53 4.06
N VAL A 318 38.83 -37.91 5.24
CA VAL A 318 39.86 -38.15 6.28
C VAL A 318 39.75 -39.56 6.85
N VAL A 319 38.54 -40.09 7.02
CA VAL A 319 38.33 -41.46 7.50
C VAL A 319 38.70 -42.49 6.44
N GLU A 320 38.39 -42.28 5.17
CA GLU A 320 38.85 -43.15 4.07
C GLU A 320 40.39 -43.23 4.01
N LEU A 321 41.09 -42.12 4.28
CA LEU A 321 42.55 -42.11 4.39
C LEU A 321 43.05 -42.86 5.65
N LEU A 322 42.39 -42.72 6.79
CA LEU A 322 42.72 -43.48 8.01
C LEU A 322 42.52 -44.99 7.80
N VAL A 323 41.46 -45.40 7.11
CA VAL A 323 41.23 -46.80 6.69
C VAL A 323 42.35 -47.27 5.75
N SER A 324 42.84 -46.44 4.83
CA SER A 324 43.95 -46.81 3.92
C SER A 324 45.30 -47.01 4.64
N VAL A 325 45.44 -46.58 5.90
CA VAL A 325 46.64 -46.71 6.73
C VAL A 325 46.39 -47.62 7.95
N ASP A 326 45.25 -48.33 7.98
CA ASP A 326 44.82 -49.22 9.08
C ASP A 326 44.79 -48.53 10.47
N CYS A 327 44.42 -47.24 10.49
CA CYS A 327 44.46 -46.35 11.66
C CYS A 327 43.03 -45.95 12.14
N ILE A 328 42.09 -46.89 12.13
CA ILE A 328 40.70 -46.67 12.58
C ILE A 328 40.66 -46.45 14.10
N MET A 329 39.86 -45.50 14.58
CA MET A 329 39.75 -45.18 16.02
C MET A 329 38.54 -45.85 16.68
N THR A 330 37.39 -45.90 16.00
CA THR A 330 36.17 -46.59 16.46
C THR A 330 35.48 -47.35 15.32
N ASP A 331 34.39 -46.81 14.77
CA ASP A 331 33.71 -47.29 13.55
C ASP A 331 33.72 -46.16 12.53
N GLU A 332 33.73 -46.44 11.23
CA GLU A 332 33.81 -45.42 10.16
C GLU A 332 32.80 -44.26 10.34
N ILE A 333 31.53 -44.58 10.62
CA ILE A 333 30.46 -43.59 10.84
C ILE A 333 30.69 -42.76 12.12
N ASN A 334 31.28 -43.36 13.15
CA ASN A 334 31.58 -42.68 14.42
C ASN A 334 32.85 -41.83 14.32
N ASP A 335 33.86 -42.28 13.57
CA ASP A 335 35.06 -41.50 13.28
C ASP A 335 34.73 -40.28 12.40
N ILE A 336 33.78 -40.39 11.45
CA ILE A 336 33.23 -39.24 10.70
C ILE A 336 32.61 -38.21 11.66
N ARG A 337 31.86 -38.64 12.69
CA ARG A 337 31.29 -37.74 13.72
C ARG A 337 32.38 -37.05 14.53
N ILE A 338 33.42 -37.78 14.94
CA ILE A 338 34.52 -37.28 15.76
C ILE A 338 35.35 -36.26 14.97
N VAL A 339 35.83 -36.64 13.78
CA VAL A 339 36.62 -35.77 12.89
C VAL A 339 35.81 -34.55 12.47
N GLY A 340 34.52 -34.71 12.13
CA GLY A 340 33.63 -33.60 11.81
C GLY A 340 33.44 -32.62 12.98
N THR A 341 33.24 -33.15 14.19
CA THR A 341 33.09 -32.32 15.41
C THR A 341 34.37 -31.52 15.73
N ILE A 342 35.54 -32.15 15.65
CA ILE A 342 36.83 -31.47 15.83
C ILE A 342 37.02 -30.38 14.76
N THR A 343 36.71 -30.69 13.50
CA THR A 343 36.87 -29.78 12.36
C THR A 343 35.98 -28.54 12.49
N VAL A 344 34.70 -28.70 12.85
CA VAL A 344 33.79 -27.54 12.99
C VAL A 344 34.15 -26.64 14.19
N ILE A 345 34.74 -27.20 15.26
CA ILE A 345 35.29 -26.43 16.38
C ILE A 345 36.51 -25.59 15.93
N LEU A 346 37.42 -26.19 15.14
CA LEU A 346 38.59 -25.48 14.60
C LEU A 346 38.17 -24.37 13.61
N LEU A 347 37.22 -24.65 12.71
CA LEU A 347 36.68 -23.65 11.78
C LEU A 347 35.95 -22.50 12.51
N LEU A 348 35.23 -22.79 13.59
CA LEU A 348 34.65 -21.75 14.46
C LEU A 348 35.75 -20.86 15.05
N GLY A 349 36.83 -21.45 15.60
CA GLY A 349 37.99 -20.71 16.10
C GLY A 349 38.61 -19.78 15.06
N ILE A 350 38.81 -20.27 13.83
CA ILE A 350 39.32 -19.47 12.70
C ILE A 350 38.37 -18.31 12.36
N SER A 351 37.06 -18.56 12.28
CA SER A 351 36.07 -17.53 11.94
C SER A 351 36.01 -16.39 12.98
N VAL A 352 36.21 -16.70 14.26
CA VAL A 352 36.22 -15.73 15.37
C VAL A 352 37.55 -14.95 15.43
N ALA A 353 38.66 -15.52 14.92
CA ALA A 353 39.96 -14.87 14.88
C ALA A 353 40.07 -13.72 13.85
N GLY A 354 39.24 -13.72 12.80
CA GLY A 354 38.94 -12.52 12.01
C GLY A 354 39.08 -12.64 10.48
N MET A 355 38.21 -11.90 9.79
CA MET A 355 38.02 -11.87 8.31
C MET A 355 39.29 -11.70 7.46
N GLU A 356 40.31 -11.00 7.96
CA GLU A 356 41.52 -10.72 7.17
C GLU A 356 42.34 -11.97 6.84
N TRP A 357 42.28 -13.00 7.70
CA TRP A 357 42.97 -14.27 7.47
C TRP A 357 42.17 -15.15 6.50
N GLU A 358 40.84 -15.18 6.60
CA GLU A 358 39.94 -15.86 5.65
C GLU A 358 40.20 -15.39 4.20
N ALA A 359 40.20 -14.08 3.96
CA ALA A 359 40.38 -13.50 2.63
C ALA A 359 41.78 -13.71 2.03
N LYS A 360 42.79 -14.02 2.87
CA LYS A 360 44.13 -14.43 2.43
C LYS A 360 44.19 -15.94 2.18
N ALA A 361 43.61 -16.76 3.05
CA ALA A 361 43.56 -18.22 2.91
C ALA A 361 42.81 -18.65 1.64
N GLN A 362 41.66 -18.04 1.35
CA GLN A 362 40.84 -18.37 0.17
C GLN A 362 41.61 -18.34 -1.16
N ILE A 363 42.53 -17.40 -1.35
CA ILE A 363 43.27 -17.30 -2.63
C ILE A 363 44.36 -18.37 -2.76
N PHE A 364 44.93 -18.84 -1.64
CA PHE A 364 45.81 -20.00 -1.61
C PHE A 364 45.03 -21.30 -1.88
N LEU A 365 43.88 -21.46 -1.21
CA LEU A 365 42.98 -22.60 -1.39
C LEU A 365 42.50 -22.73 -2.86
N LEU A 366 42.18 -21.61 -3.52
CA LEU A 366 41.85 -21.59 -4.95
C LEU A 366 42.98 -22.18 -5.82
N VAL A 367 44.24 -21.82 -5.55
CA VAL A 367 45.38 -22.32 -6.34
C VAL A 367 45.56 -23.84 -6.16
N VAL A 368 45.41 -24.35 -4.94
CA VAL A 368 45.42 -25.81 -4.67
C VAL A 368 44.28 -26.52 -5.42
N LEU A 369 43.07 -25.94 -5.38
CA LEU A 369 41.87 -26.50 -6.02
C LEU A 369 41.99 -26.53 -7.55
N ILE A 370 42.45 -25.44 -8.18
CA ILE A 370 42.69 -25.39 -9.62
C ILE A 370 43.79 -26.38 -10.03
N THR A 371 44.85 -26.51 -9.23
CA THR A 371 45.92 -27.49 -9.48
C THR A 371 45.40 -28.92 -9.41
N ALA A 372 44.49 -29.24 -8.48
CA ALA A 372 43.85 -30.53 -8.39
C ALA A 372 42.97 -30.85 -9.61
N ILE A 373 42.18 -29.89 -10.10
CA ILE A 373 41.36 -30.05 -11.31
C ILE A 373 42.24 -30.34 -12.54
N PHE A 374 43.35 -29.62 -12.72
CA PHE A 374 44.30 -29.91 -13.81
C PHE A 374 45.01 -31.26 -13.64
N ASN A 375 45.40 -31.66 -12.41
CA ASN A 375 46.00 -32.96 -12.12
C ASN A 375 45.06 -34.15 -12.41
N TYR A 376 43.75 -33.97 -12.21
CA TYR A 376 42.73 -34.94 -12.63
C TYR A 376 42.70 -35.06 -14.16
N PHE A 377 42.52 -33.95 -14.89
CA PHE A 377 42.41 -33.98 -16.35
C PHE A 377 43.69 -34.51 -17.02
N ILE A 378 44.87 -34.12 -16.55
CA ILE A 378 46.15 -34.64 -17.05
C ILE A 378 46.27 -36.15 -16.77
N GLY A 379 45.84 -36.61 -15.58
CA GLY A 379 45.82 -38.03 -15.22
C GLY A 379 44.93 -38.88 -16.13
N SER A 380 43.76 -38.37 -16.53
CA SER A 380 42.82 -39.11 -17.40
C SER A 380 43.39 -39.45 -18.79
N PHE A 381 44.41 -38.72 -19.26
CA PHE A 381 45.11 -39.01 -20.52
C PHE A 381 46.29 -39.99 -20.38
N ILE A 382 46.64 -40.43 -19.16
CA ILE A 382 47.81 -41.28 -18.89
C ILE A 382 47.34 -42.64 -18.33
N PRO A 383 47.04 -43.63 -19.18
CA PRO A 383 46.75 -44.98 -18.73
C PRO A 383 47.99 -45.61 -18.06
N LEU A 384 47.75 -46.39 -17.01
CA LEU A 384 48.79 -47.05 -16.19
C LEU A 384 48.28 -48.43 -15.77
N GLN A 385 49.03 -49.47 -16.09
CA GLN A 385 48.63 -50.87 -15.83
C GLN A 385 48.30 -51.15 -14.35
N SER A 386 48.97 -50.48 -13.42
CA SER A 386 48.67 -50.57 -11.97
C SER A 386 47.34 -49.93 -11.54
N LYS A 387 46.54 -49.42 -12.48
CA LYS A 387 45.19 -48.85 -12.25
C LYS A 387 44.09 -49.59 -13.02
N GLU A 388 44.45 -50.52 -13.91
CA GLU A 388 43.51 -51.23 -14.79
C GLU A 388 42.62 -52.20 -13.98
N SER A 389 43.17 -52.90 -13.00
CA SER A 389 42.42 -53.74 -12.04
C SER A 389 41.47 -52.94 -11.13
N GLN A 390 41.72 -51.64 -10.95
CA GLN A 390 40.83 -50.69 -10.23
C GLN A 390 39.77 -50.06 -11.15
N GLY A 391 39.76 -50.42 -12.44
CA GLY A 391 38.73 -50.06 -13.42
C GLY A 391 39.03 -48.84 -14.29
N PHE A 392 40.24 -48.27 -14.24
CA PHE A 392 40.65 -47.16 -15.11
C PHE A 392 41.51 -47.65 -16.28
N PHE A 393 41.02 -47.45 -17.50
CA PHE A 393 41.66 -47.92 -18.74
C PHE A 393 42.08 -46.77 -19.69
N GLY A 394 41.87 -45.51 -19.28
CA GLY A 394 41.96 -44.37 -20.18
C GLY A 394 40.76 -44.28 -21.14
N TYR A 395 40.75 -43.25 -22.00
CA TYR A 395 39.61 -42.96 -22.87
C TYR A 395 39.34 -44.06 -23.91
N ASP A 396 38.23 -44.80 -23.78
CA ASP A 396 37.75 -45.77 -24.78
C ASP A 396 36.29 -45.53 -25.20
N SER A 397 36.05 -45.74 -26.49
CA SER A 397 34.76 -45.76 -27.16
C SER A 397 33.77 -46.81 -26.62
N GLY A 398 34.24 -47.98 -26.20
CA GLY A 398 33.43 -49.05 -25.62
C GLY A 398 32.97 -48.72 -24.21
N ILE A 399 33.90 -48.28 -23.35
CA ILE A 399 33.60 -47.82 -21.98
C ILE A 399 32.61 -46.65 -22.02
N MET A 400 32.85 -45.66 -22.88
CA MET A 400 31.93 -44.55 -23.09
C MET A 400 30.52 -45.01 -23.53
N MET A 401 30.43 -46.05 -24.38
CA MET A 401 29.13 -46.58 -24.83
C MET A 401 28.40 -47.35 -23.73
N GLU A 402 29.10 -48.16 -22.92
CA GLU A 402 28.49 -48.88 -21.77
C GLU A 402 27.96 -47.90 -20.71
N ASN A 403 28.66 -46.77 -20.50
CA ASN A 403 28.27 -45.73 -19.55
C ASN A 403 27.29 -44.66 -20.10
N MET A 404 26.83 -44.74 -21.35
CA MET A 404 25.90 -43.74 -21.91
C MET A 404 24.51 -43.73 -21.26
N GLY A 405 23.94 -44.91 -21.02
CA GLY A 405 22.62 -45.08 -20.40
C GLY A 405 22.67 -45.19 -18.87
N PRO A 406 21.55 -44.96 -18.15
CA PRO A 406 21.49 -45.08 -16.69
C PRO A 406 21.53 -46.53 -16.20
N ASP A 407 22.04 -46.70 -14.98
CA ASP A 407 22.05 -47.93 -14.18
C ASP A 407 21.83 -47.54 -12.70
N PHE A 408 20.58 -47.23 -12.35
CA PHE A 408 20.20 -46.84 -10.99
C PHE A 408 20.14 -48.06 -10.08
N ARG A 409 21.03 -48.13 -9.08
CA ARG A 409 21.09 -49.22 -8.09
C ARG A 409 20.64 -48.74 -6.70
N GLY A 410 20.12 -49.66 -5.89
CA GLY A 410 19.58 -49.35 -4.56
C GLY A 410 18.24 -48.61 -4.62
N THR A 411 18.04 -47.61 -3.76
CA THR A 411 16.81 -46.79 -3.70
C THR A 411 16.89 -45.50 -4.52
N GLU A 412 17.89 -45.39 -5.41
CA GLU A 412 18.19 -44.16 -6.13
C GLU A 412 17.37 -43.98 -7.43
N SER A 413 17.24 -42.73 -7.84
CA SER A 413 16.43 -42.29 -8.98
C SER A 413 17.01 -41.00 -9.58
N PHE A 414 16.57 -40.62 -10.77
CA PHE A 414 16.99 -39.36 -11.41
C PHE A 414 16.87 -38.13 -10.48
N PHE A 415 15.78 -38.02 -9.72
CA PHE A 415 15.55 -36.86 -8.85
C PHE A 415 16.26 -36.93 -7.49
N SER A 416 16.57 -38.12 -6.95
CA SER A 416 17.42 -38.23 -5.75
C SER A 416 18.89 -37.97 -6.09
N VAL A 417 19.38 -38.50 -7.22
CA VAL A 417 20.73 -38.19 -7.74
C VAL A 417 20.85 -36.68 -8.07
N PHE A 418 19.81 -36.06 -8.65
CA PHE A 418 19.76 -34.60 -8.78
C PHE A 418 19.78 -33.88 -7.42
N ALA A 419 19.04 -34.36 -6.41
CA ALA A 419 19.01 -33.75 -5.08
C ALA A 419 20.37 -33.83 -4.34
N ILE A 420 21.16 -34.86 -4.63
CA ILE A 420 22.55 -35.02 -4.15
C ILE A 420 23.51 -34.12 -4.95
N PHE A 421 23.30 -33.95 -6.27
CA PHE A 421 24.12 -33.05 -7.09
C PHE A 421 23.87 -31.57 -6.83
N PHE A 422 22.61 -31.14 -6.67
CA PHE A 422 22.23 -29.71 -6.68
C PHE A 422 23.02 -28.80 -5.72
N PRO A 423 23.48 -29.22 -4.51
CA PRO A 423 24.33 -28.38 -3.67
C PRO A 423 25.64 -27.96 -4.36
N ALA A 424 26.17 -28.76 -5.29
CA ALA A 424 27.33 -28.48 -6.14
C ALA A 424 27.13 -27.31 -7.12
N ALA A 425 25.90 -26.83 -7.30
CA ALA A 425 25.56 -25.66 -8.09
C ALA A 425 25.16 -24.44 -7.23
N THR A 426 25.07 -24.60 -5.90
CA THR A 426 24.72 -23.52 -4.98
C THR A 426 25.90 -22.55 -4.75
N GLY A 427 25.80 -21.64 -3.78
CA GLY A 427 26.90 -20.70 -3.49
C GLY A 427 26.98 -19.45 -4.39
N ILE A 428 26.14 -19.33 -5.44
CA ILE A 428 26.13 -18.20 -6.40
C ILE A 428 25.97 -16.79 -5.77
N LEU A 429 25.45 -16.72 -4.53
CA LEU A 429 25.28 -15.48 -3.76
C LEU A 429 26.55 -15.06 -2.97
N ALA A 430 27.63 -15.85 -2.99
CA ALA A 430 28.87 -15.58 -2.26
C ALA A 430 29.50 -14.22 -2.61
N GLY A 431 29.46 -13.82 -3.89
CA GLY A 431 29.94 -12.50 -4.32
C GLY A 431 29.01 -11.34 -3.90
N ALA A 432 27.71 -11.58 -3.76
CA ALA A 432 26.75 -10.57 -3.26
C ALA A 432 26.87 -10.37 -1.74
N ASN A 433 27.32 -11.38 -0.99
CA ASN A 433 27.53 -11.30 0.45
C ASN A 433 28.55 -10.23 0.89
N ILE A 434 29.51 -9.85 0.04
CA ILE A 434 30.48 -8.78 0.31
C ILE A 434 30.25 -7.51 -0.54
N SER A 435 29.00 -7.20 -0.87
CA SER A 435 28.62 -6.02 -1.66
C SER A 435 29.12 -4.67 -1.10
N GLY A 436 29.53 -4.59 0.16
CA GLY A 436 30.15 -3.39 0.74
C GLY A 436 31.65 -3.24 0.47
N ASP A 437 32.36 -4.34 0.21
CA ASP A 437 33.81 -4.36 0.05
C ASP A 437 34.25 -4.26 -1.43
N LEU A 438 33.29 -4.26 -2.36
CA LEU A 438 33.52 -4.16 -3.81
C LEU A 438 33.69 -2.70 -4.26
N SER A 439 34.56 -2.47 -5.25
CA SER A 439 34.80 -1.14 -5.83
C SER A 439 33.56 -0.57 -6.52
N ASP A 440 32.87 -1.41 -7.31
CA ASP A 440 31.59 -1.15 -7.96
C ASP A 440 30.75 -2.45 -7.89
N PRO A 441 29.74 -2.53 -6.99
CA PRO A 441 28.90 -3.72 -6.87
C PRO A 441 27.99 -3.95 -8.08
N GLN A 442 27.53 -2.88 -8.76
CA GLN A 442 26.54 -2.97 -9.84
C GLN A 442 27.12 -3.66 -11.07
N LEU A 443 28.38 -3.38 -11.42
CA LEU A 443 29.09 -4.03 -12.51
C LEU A 443 29.78 -5.33 -12.09
N ALA A 444 30.27 -5.42 -10.84
CA ALA A 444 31.02 -6.58 -10.37
C ALA A 444 30.16 -7.82 -10.16
N ILE A 445 28.99 -7.69 -9.51
CA ILE A 445 28.16 -8.83 -9.13
C ILE A 445 27.63 -9.58 -10.37
N PRO A 446 27.02 -8.94 -11.38
CA PRO A 446 26.53 -9.65 -12.57
C PRO A 446 27.64 -10.33 -13.36
N ARG A 447 28.76 -9.65 -13.57
CA ARG A 447 29.90 -10.20 -14.34
C ARG A 447 30.55 -11.38 -13.63
N GLY A 448 30.85 -11.25 -12.34
CA GLY A 448 31.52 -12.29 -11.57
C GLY A 448 30.62 -13.52 -11.32
N THR A 449 29.34 -13.34 -10.98
CA THR A 449 28.44 -14.47 -10.69
C THR A 449 28.07 -15.24 -11.96
N LEU A 450 27.70 -14.58 -13.07
CA LEU A 450 27.32 -15.30 -14.30
C LEU A 450 28.52 -16.00 -14.95
N LEU A 451 29.72 -15.39 -14.91
CA LEU A 451 30.93 -16.04 -15.40
C LEU A 451 31.37 -17.21 -14.49
N ALA A 452 31.18 -17.11 -13.17
CA ALA A 452 31.43 -18.22 -12.25
C ALA A 452 30.54 -19.43 -12.60
N ILE A 453 29.22 -19.23 -12.73
CA ILE A 453 28.26 -20.30 -13.09
C ILE A 453 28.64 -20.96 -14.42
N LEU A 454 29.04 -20.17 -15.42
CA LEU A 454 29.46 -20.70 -16.73
C LEU A 454 30.74 -21.55 -16.62
N ILE A 455 31.77 -21.05 -15.93
CA ILE A 455 33.05 -21.77 -15.78
C ILE A 455 32.85 -23.07 -14.98
N THR A 456 32.12 -23.03 -13.86
CA THR A 456 31.90 -24.20 -13.03
C THR A 456 31.02 -25.23 -13.73
N GLY A 457 29.95 -24.80 -14.42
CA GLY A 457 29.10 -25.68 -15.23
C GLY A 457 29.86 -26.40 -16.35
N ILE A 458 30.76 -25.70 -17.06
CA ILE A 458 31.65 -26.30 -18.07
C ILE A 458 32.59 -27.34 -17.43
N VAL A 459 33.16 -27.04 -16.26
CA VAL A 459 34.03 -28.00 -15.54
C VAL A 459 33.23 -29.24 -15.09
N TYR A 460 32.02 -29.09 -14.55
CA TYR A 460 31.17 -30.23 -14.18
C TYR A 460 30.81 -31.11 -15.39
N LEU A 461 30.48 -30.51 -16.55
CA LEU A 461 30.23 -31.26 -17.78
C LEU A 461 31.49 -31.99 -18.30
N GLY A 462 32.63 -31.31 -18.30
CA GLY A 462 33.91 -31.90 -18.72
C GLY A 462 34.33 -33.07 -17.82
N VAL A 463 34.16 -32.94 -16.51
CA VAL A 463 34.42 -34.02 -15.55
C VAL A 463 33.43 -35.17 -15.72
N ALA A 464 32.13 -34.91 -15.96
CA ALA A 464 31.12 -35.96 -16.17
C ALA A 464 31.43 -36.84 -17.39
N ILE A 465 31.80 -36.21 -18.51
CA ILE A 465 32.14 -36.90 -19.76
C ILE A 465 33.48 -37.62 -19.61
N SER A 466 34.45 -37.01 -18.91
CA SER A 466 35.76 -37.60 -18.61
C SER A 466 35.63 -38.88 -17.79
N THR A 467 34.99 -38.86 -16.60
CA THR A 467 34.86 -40.07 -15.76
C THR A 467 34.13 -41.20 -16.47
N GLY A 468 33.02 -40.91 -17.16
CA GLY A 468 32.24 -41.95 -17.84
C GLY A 468 32.91 -42.52 -19.11
N SER A 469 33.93 -41.87 -19.67
CA SER A 469 34.62 -42.37 -20.88
C SER A 469 35.95 -43.08 -20.60
N CYS A 470 36.46 -43.06 -19.37
CA CYS A 470 37.73 -43.72 -19.01
C CYS A 470 37.68 -44.74 -17.86
N ILE A 471 36.50 -44.98 -17.26
CA ILE A 471 36.33 -45.81 -16.07
C ILE A 471 35.09 -46.71 -16.21
N VAL A 472 35.19 -47.98 -15.80
CA VAL A 472 34.03 -48.90 -15.77
C VAL A 472 33.18 -48.72 -14.50
N ARG A 473 31.92 -49.21 -14.52
CA ARG A 473 30.99 -49.09 -13.38
C ARG A 473 31.46 -49.81 -12.12
N ASP A 474 32.00 -51.01 -12.30
CA ASP A 474 32.39 -51.93 -11.24
C ASP A 474 33.78 -52.50 -11.54
N ALA A 475 34.63 -52.61 -10.53
CA ALA A 475 35.93 -53.26 -10.62
C ALA A 475 36.28 -53.94 -9.29
N THR A 476 36.98 -55.08 -9.37
CA THR A 476 37.32 -55.91 -8.21
C THR A 476 38.56 -55.41 -7.45
N GLY A 477 39.51 -54.77 -8.13
CA GLY A 477 40.81 -54.41 -7.56
C GLY A 477 41.80 -55.57 -7.44
N ASN A 478 41.54 -56.70 -8.11
CA ASN A 478 42.36 -57.92 -8.03
C ASN A 478 43.06 -58.20 -9.37
N ASP A 479 44.40 -58.11 -9.39
CA ASP A 479 45.20 -58.34 -10.60
C ASP A 479 45.10 -59.78 -11.15
N ASN A 480 44.64 -60.73 -10.33
CA ASN A 480 44.49 -62.14 -10.71
C ASN A 480 43.25 -62.41 -11.60
N ASP A 481 42.35 -61.45 -11.79
CA ASP A 481 41.11 -61.60 -12.59
C ASP A 481 41.36 -61.52 -14.12
N THR A 482 42.60 -61.78 -14.55
CA THR A 482 43.13 -61.47 -15.89
C THR A 482 43.31 -62.67 -16.82
N HIS A 483 43.01 -63.90 -16.36
CA HIS A 483 43.33 -65.12 -17.12
C HIS A 483 42.27 -66.24 -17.08
N SER A 484 41.53 -66.40 -18.19
CA SER A 484 41.78 -67.53 -19.09
C SER A 484 41.17 -67.33 -20.49
N ALA A 485 41.85 -67.81 -21.53
CA ALA A 485 41.41 -67.68 -22.93
C ALA A 485 40.10 -68.43 -23.26
N GLN A 486 39.58 -69.23 -22.33
CA GLN A 486 38.35 -70.00 -22.48
C GLN A 486 37.11 -69.27 -21.93
N ILE A 487 37.30 -68.19 -21.15
CA ILE A 487 36.21 -67.35 -20.58
C ILE A 487 35.86 -66.18 -21.52
N MET A 488 36.83 -65.64 -22.26
CA MET A 488 36.66 -64.53 -23.22
C MET A 488 35.57 -64.76 -24.30
N ALA A 489 35.13 -66.00 -24.52
CA ALA A 489 34.04 -66.33 -25.45
C ALA A 489 32.64 -65.93 -24.94
N ASN A 490 32.46 -65.72 -23.62
CA ASN A 490 31.15 -65.46 -22.99
C ASN A 490 31.01 -64.05 -22.38
N CYS A 491 32.07 -63.24 -22.34
CA CYS A 491 31.99 -61.90 -21.74
C CYS A 491 31.44 -60.85 -22.71
N THR A 492 30.50 -60.02 -22.24
CA THR A 492 29.84 -58.95 -23.00
C THR A 492 30.41 -57.55 -22.76
N ASP A 493 31.23 -57.39 -21.72
CA ASP A 493 31.50 -56.10 -21.09
C ASP A 493 32.75 -55.40 -21.68
N ALA A 494 32.80 -54.06 -21.62
CA ALA A 494 33.90 -53.31 -22.23
C ALA A 494 35.28 -53.67 -21.65
N ALA A 495 35.36 -54.02 -20.36
CA ALA A 495 36.58 -54.43 -19.68
C ALA A 495 37.25 -55.67 -20.32
N CYS A 496 36.46 -56.59 -20.87
CA CYS A 496 36.97 -57.84 -21.45
C CYS A 496 37.78 -57.63 -22.75
N LYS A 497 37.68 -56.46 -23.38
CA LYS A 497 38.61 -56.06 -24.47
C LYS A 497 40.03 -55.82 -23.97
N PHE A 498 40.19 -55.48 -22.69
CA PHE A 498 41.46 -55.16 -22.04
C PHE A 498 42.00 -56.33 -21.20
N GLY A 499 41.33 -57.49 -21.21
CA GLY A 499 41.79 -58.71 -20.54
C GLY A 499 41.23 -58.95 -19.14
N TYR A 500 40.36 -58.07 -18.63
CA TYR A 500 39.75 -58.19 -17.30
C TYR A 500 38.28 -58.63 -17.37
N ASP A 501 37.89 -59.59 -16.53
CA ASP A 501 36.49 -60.02 -16.39
C ASP A 501 35.90 -59.57 -15.04
N PHE A 502 35.09 -58.52 -15.06
CA PHE A 502 34.37 -58.00 -13.89
C PHE A 502 32.89 -58.43 -13.85
N SER A 503 32.47 -59.42 -14.66
CA SER A 503 31.08 -59.88 -14.72
C SER A 503 30.55 -60.42 -13.39
N SER A 504 31.45 -60.90 -12.51
CA SER A 504 31.18 -61.28 -11.13
C SER A 504 30.53 -60.18 -10.29
N CYS A 505 30.83 -58.90 -10.57
CA CYS A 505 30.26 -57.74 -9.89
C CYS A 505 28.78 -57.51 -10.21
N LYS A 506 28.28 -57.99 -11.35
CA LYS A 506 26.91 -57.73 -11.85
C LYS A 506 25.85 -58.72 -11.34
N SER A 507 26.21 -59.64 -10.43
CA SER A 507 25.34 -60.72 -9.98
C SER A 507 24.54 -60.36 -8.72
N ASP A 508 23.21 -60.45 -8.80
CA ASP A 508 22.20 -60.06 -7.80
C ASP A 508 22.17 -60.94 -6.51
N LYS A 509 23.28 -61.63 -6.23
CA LYS A 509 23.52 -62.48 -5.05
C LYS A 509 24.91 -62.19 -4.51
N GLY A 510 25.00 -61.14 -3.68
CA GLY A 510 26.25 -60.57 -3.17
C GLY A 510 27.15 -61.56 -2.44
N LEU A 511 28.03 -62.23 -3.19
CA LEU A 511 29.16 -63.02 -2.69
C LEU A 511 30.49 -62.28 -2.88
N TYR A 512 30.52 -61.29 -3.79
CA TYR A 512 31.62 -60.36 -4.01
C TYR A 512 31.05 -58.94 -4.13
N ASN A 513 31.13 -58.16 -3.04
CA ASN A 513 30.93 -56.71 -3.13
C ASN A 513 32.17 -56.11 -3.77
N CYS A 514 32.07 -55.66 -5.02
CA CYS A 514 33.20 -55.07 -5.73
C CYS A 514 33.57 -53.72 -5.12
N ARG A 515 34.88 -53.51 -4.87
CA ARG A 515 35.38 -52.39 -4.05
C ARG A 515 35.68 -51.12 -4.85
N TYR A 516 35.80 -51.23 -6.17
CA TYR A 516 36.22 -50.15 -7.07
C TYR A 516 35.25 -50.00 -8.25
N GLY A 517 35.55 -49.06 -9.16
CA GLY A 517 34.68 -48.63 -10.25
C GLY A 517 33.74 -47.48 -9.85
N LEU A 518 33.15 -46.82 -10.85
CA LEU A 518 32.36 -45.59 -10.71
C LEU A 518 31.24 -45.63 -9.67
N GLN A 519 30.65 -46.80 -9.39
CA GLN A 519 29.53 -46.91 -8.45
C GLN A 519 29.92 -47.23 -7.00
N ASN A 520 31.07 -47.87 -6.78
CA ASN A 520 31.43 -48.46 -5.49
C ASN A 520 32.49 -47.66 -4.71
N ASP A 521 33.36 -46.94 -5.41
CA ASP A 521 34.41 -46.10 -4.81
C ASP A 521 34.15 -44.61 -5.07
N PHE A 522 34.14 -43.81 -4.01
CA PHE A 522 33.98 -42.36 -4.07
C PHE A 522 35.28 -41.61 -4.34
N GLN A 523 36.44 -42.22 -4.10
CA GLN A 523 37.78 -41.65 -4.31
C GLN A 523 38.37 -41.96 -5.70
N VAL A 524 37.58 -42.51 -6.63
CA VAL A 524 37.95 -42.81 -8.02
C VAL A 524 38.69 -41.66 -8.75
N MET A 525 38.39 -40.39 -8.44
CA MET A 525 39.14 -39.26 -9.02
C MET A 525 40.60 -39.17 -8.56
N SER A 526 40.89 -39.60 -7.33
CA SER A 526 42.26 -39.74 -6.82
C SER A 526 43.00 -40.81 -7.62
N ILE A 527 42.35 -41.96 -7.86
CA ILE A 527 42.88 -43.08 -8.67
C ILE A 527 43.20 -42.61 -10.10
N VAL A 528 42.28 -41.92 -10.79
CA VAL A 528 42.52 -41.44 -12.18
C VAL A 528 43.70 -40.47 -12.26
N SER A 529 43.85 -39.58 -11.28
CA SER A 529 44.79 -38.46 -11.35
C SER A 529 46.27 -38.86 -11.52
N GLY A 530 47.08 -37.93 -12.04
CA GLY A 530 48.52 -38.14 -12.19
C GLY A 530 49.23 -38.34 -10.84
N PHE A 531 48.77 -37.65 -9.79
CA PHE A 531 49.27 -37.79 -8.43
C PHE A 531 48.13 -37.63 -7.41
N GLY A 532 47.66 -38.75 -6.85
CA GLY A 532 46.50 -38.83 -5.94
C GLY A 532 46.48 -37.82 -4.78
N PRO A 533 47.58 -37.65 -4.01
CA PRO A 533 47.58 -36.73 -2.87
C PRO A 533 47.33 -35.24 -3.22
N ILE A 534 47.52 -34.82 -4.48
CA ILE A 534 47.10 -33.48 -4.93
C ILE A 534 45.57 -33.38 -5.06
N ILE A 535 44.87 -34.46 -5.44
CA ILE A 535 43.39 -34.50 -5.39
C ILE A 535 42.93 -34.45 -3.95
N THR A 536 43.54 -35.22 -3.03
CA THR A 536 43.24 -35.16 -1.60
C THR A 536 43.40 -33.75 -1.03
N ALA A 537 44.49 -33.05 -1.36
CA ALA A 537 44.68 -31.65 -0.99
C ALA A 537 43.65 -30.71 -1.64
N GLY A 538 43.23 -31.00 -2.88
CA GLY A 538 42.13 -30.31 -3.58
C GLY A 538 40.77 -30.49 -2.90
N ILE A 539 40.46 -31.69 -2.42
CA ILE A 539 39.26 -31.99 -1.63
C ILE A 539 39.30 -31.20 -0.33
N PHE A 540 40.36 -31.32 0.46
CA PHE A 540 40.53 -30.55 1.71
C PHE A 540 40.41 -29.04 1.48
N SER A 541 40.92 -28.54 0.34
CA SER A 541 40.79 -27.15 -0.05
C SER A 541 39.33 -26.75 -0.29
N ALA A 542 38.62 -27.48 -1.17
CA ALA A 542 37.23 -27.23 -1.55
C ALA A 542 36.26 -27.33 -0.36
N THR A 543 36.44 -28.34 0.51
CA THR A 543 35.56 -28.57 1.66
C THR A 543 35.75 -27.51 2.74
N LEU A 544 36.99 -27.23 3.15
CA LEU A 544 37.28 -26.26 4.20
C LEU A 544 37.02 -24.82 3.76
N SER A 545 37.25 -24.45 2.49
CA SER A 545 36.90 -23.12 1.98
C SER A 545 35.39 -22.90 1.99
N SER A 546 34.62 -23.87 1.50
CA SER A 546 33.15 -23.79 1.41
C SER A 546 32.51 -23.81 2.80
N ALA A 547 33.03 -24.63 3.72
CA ALA A 547 32.60 -24.65 5.12
C ALA A 547 32.85 -23.30 5.81
N LEU A 548 34.07 -22.76 5.72
CA LEU A 548 34.43 -21.49 6.35
C LEU A 548 33.61 -20.31 5.80
N ALA A 549 33.44 -20.23 4.47
CA ALA A 549 32.65 -19.18 3.85
C ALA A 549 31.16 -19.26 4.23
N SER A 550 30.60 -20.47 4.37
CA SER A 550 29.22 -20.67 4.82
C SER A 550 29.03 -20.33 6.31
N LEU A 551 30.02 -20.68 7.14
CA LEU A 551 30.06 -20.40 8.58
C LEU A 551 30.18 -18.90 8.89
N VAL A 552 30.78 -18.12 8.00
CA VAL A 552 30.82 -16.64 8.06
C VAL A 552 29.58 -16.00 7.43
N SER A 553 29.01 -16.61 6.37
CA SER A 553 27.80 -16.14 5.69
C SER A 553 26.57 -16.13 6.61
N ALA A 554 26.23 -17.28 7.21
CA ALA A 554 24.98 -17.43 7.97
C ALA A 554 24.83 -16.44 9.15
N PRO A 555 25.85 -16.25 10.04
CA PRO A 555 25.77 -15.30 11.14
C PRO A 555 25.60 -13.86 10.69
N LYS A 556 26.22 -13.46 9.57
CA LYS A 556 26.21 -12.06 9.09
C LYS A 556 24.89 -11.70 8.41
N VAL A 557 24.32 -12.63 7.63
CA VAL A 557 22.94 -12.53 7.14
C VAL A 557 21.95 -12.45 8.31
N PHE A 558 22.09 -13.33 9.29
CA PHE A 558 21.18 -13.39 10.44
C PHE A 558 21.28 -12.13 11.33
N GLN A 559 22.49 -11.63 11.59
CA GLN A 559 22.68 -10.39 12.36
C GLN A 559 22.08 -9.17 11.65
N ALA A 560 22.25 -9.07 10.33
CA ALA A 560 21.67 -7.98 9.55
C ALA A 560 20.13 -8.02 9.60
N LEU A 561 19.53 -9.20 9.43
CA LEU A 561 18.09 -9.43 9.61
C LEU A 561 17.59 -9.02 10.99
N CYS A 562 18.34 -9.35 12.05
CA CYS A 562 17.96 -9.02 13.42
C CYS A 562 18.12 -7.52 13.73
N LYS A 563 19.11 -6.84 13.15
CA LYS A 563 19.31 -5.38 13.30
C LYS A 563 18.14 -4.55 12.74
N ASP A 564 17.41 -5.07 11.76
CA ASP A 564 16.23 -4.41 11.19
C ASP A 564 14.93 -4.66 12.02
N ASN A 565 14.99 -5.41 13.13
CA ASN A 565 13.89 -5.66 14.08
C ASN A 565 12.54 -6.14 13.48
N ILE A 566 12.60 -6.78 12.30
CA ILE A 566 11.47 -7.40 11.60
C ILE A 566 10.81 -8.45 12.53
N TYR A 567 11.59 -9.41 13.01
CA TYR A 567 11.18 -10.44 13.96
C TYR A 567 11.63 -10.06 15.39
N PRO A 568 10.71 -9.67 16.29
CA PRO A 568 11.08 -9.07 17.58
C PRO A 568 11.73 -10.09 18.53
N GLY A 569 11.37 -11.37 18.44
CA GLY A 569 11.98 -12.43 19.24
C GLY A 569 13.45 -12.73 18.90
N LEU A 570 14.00 -12.14 17.83
CA LEU A 570 15.38 -12.37 17.39
C LEU A 570 16.34 -11.21 17.70
N GLU A 571 15.86 -10.11 18.31
CA GLU A 571 16.67 -8.93 18.65
C GLU A 571 17.93 -9.26 19.47
N MET A 572 17.89 -10.33 20.29
CA MET A 572 19.05 -10.86 21.03
C MET A 572 20.28 -11.13 20.14
N PHE A 573 20.08 -11.47 18.86
CA PHE A 573 21.13 -11.79 17.89
C PHE A 573 21.62 -10.56 17.08
N ALA A 574 20.95 -9.41 17.17
CA ALA A 574 21.37 -8.18 16.49
C ALA A 574 22.71 -7.62 17.03
N LYS A 575 22.99 -7.87 18.32
CA LYS A 575 24.16 -7.32 19.01
C LYS A 575 25.48 -7.90 18.49
N GLY A 576 26.27 -7.04 17.85
CA GLY A 576 27.67 -7.30 17.52
C GLY A 576 28.59 -7.18 18.73
N TYR A 577 29.76 -7.81 18.64
CA TYR A 577 30.80 -7.81 19.67
C TYR A 577 32.18 -7.52 19.05
N GLY A 578 33.09 -6.97 19.86
CA GLY A 578 34.43 -6.58 19.41
C GLY A 578 34.45 -5.37 18.45
N LYS A 579 35.65 -4.96 18.02
CA LYS A 579 35.85 -3.75 17.20
C LYS A 579 35.14 -3.81 15.83
N ASN A 580 34.94 -5.01 15.30
CA ASN A 580 34.38 -5.25 13.96
C ASN A 580 32.87 -5.57 13.98
N ASN A 581 32.19 -5.44 15.14
CA ASN A 581 30.76 -5.78 15.32
C ASN A 581 30.39 -7.24 14.97
N GLU A 582 31.29 -8.20 15.18
CA GLU A 582 31.11 -9.60 14.79
C GLU A 582 29.96 -10.28 15.60
N PRO A 583 29.09 -11.08 14.96
CA PRO A 583 27.91 -11.68 15.59
C PRO A 583 28.21 -12.97 16.36
N LEU A 584 28.93 -12.89 17.49
CA LEU A 584 29.28 -14.07 18.31
C LEU A 584 28.09 -14.99 18.62
N ARG A 585 26.90 -14.42 18.94
CA ARG A 585 25.67 -15.19 19.16
C ARG A 585 25.16 -15.93 17.90
N GLY A 586 25.36 -15.33 16.73
CA GLY A 586 25.03 -15.93 15.44
C GLY A 586 26.00 -17.05 15.05
N TYR A 587 27.30 -16.89 15.33
CA TYR A 587 28.29 -17.96 15.15
C TYR A 587 27.96 -19.17 16.05
N ILE A 588 27.60 -18.95 17.32
CA ILE A 588 27.19 -20.02 18.25
C ILE A 588 25.92 -20.73 17.75
N LEU A 589 24.89 -19.99 17.32
CA LEU A 589 23.67 -20.58 16.76
C LEU A 589 23.97 -21.42 15.50
N THR A 590 24.80 -20.90 14.60
CA THR A 590 25.23 -21.60 13.37
C THR A 590 26.03 -22.85 13.69
N PHE A 591 26.93 -22.80 14.67
CA PHE A 591 27.68 -23.95 15.17
C PHE A 591 26.75 -25.05 15.74
N CYS A 592 25.77 -24.68 16.58
CA CYS A 592 24.82 -25.65 17.13
C CYS A 592 23.97 -26.33 16.04
N ILE A 593 23.54 -25.58 15.02
CA ILE A 593 22.81 -26.13 13.86
C ILE A 593 23.74 -27.07 13.07
N ALA A 594 24.94 -26.62 12.71
CA ALA A 594 25.89 -27.41 11.94
C ALA A 594 26.26 -28.72 12.66
N LEU A 595 26.54 -28.65 13.97
CA LEU A 595 26.86 -29.82 14.79
C LEU A 595 25.71 -30.84 14.82
N ALA A 596 24.46 -30.38 14.95
CA ALA A 596 23.29 -31.27 14.92
C ALA A 596 23.16 -32.05 13.60
N PHE A 597 23.50 -31.44 12.46
CA PHE A 597 23.52 -32.12 11.16
C PHE A 597 24.80 -32.97 10.95
N ILE A 598 25.95 -32.60 11.51
CA ILE A 598 27.19 -33.41 11.47
C ILE A 598 26.97 -34.77 12.16
N LEU A 599 26.18 -34.83 13.23
CA LEU A 599 25.87 -36.09 13.94
C LEU A 599 25.11 -37.12 13.08
N ILE A 600 24.49 -36.72 11.96
CA ILE A 600 23.87 -37.63 11.00
C ILE A 600 24.95 -38.47 10.27
N ALA A 601 26.13 -37.88 10.02
CA ALA A 601 27.32 -38.52 9.44
C ALA A 601 27.15 -39.20 8.06
N GLN A 602 26.03 -38.93 7.35
CA GLN A 602 25.78 -39.46 6.01
C GLN A 602 25.51 -38.32 5.02
N LEU A 603 26.47 -38.06 4.13
CA LEU A 603 26.41 -36.94 3.17
C LEU A 603 25.16 -36.99 2.28
N ASN A 604 24.77 -38.18 1.81
CA ASN A 604 23.66 -38.39 0.88
C ASN A 604 22.29 -38.10 1.53
N VAL A 605 22.18 -38.13 2.86
CA VAL A 605 20.95 -37.75 3.61
C VAL A 605 20.91 -36.24 3.85
N ILE A 606 22.06 -35.60 4.06
CA ILE A 606 22.16 -34.16 4.34
C ILE A 606 21.96 -33.34 3.05
N ALA A 607 22.46 -33.80 1.90
CA ALA A 607 22.41 -33.06 0.64
C ALA A 607 20.98 -32.73 0.13
N PRO A 608 19.99 -33.65 0.11
CA PRO A 608 18.62 -33.32 -0.27
C PRO A 608 17.94 -32.27 0.63
N ILE A 609 18.29 -32.23 1.93
CA ILE A 609 17.77 -31.24 2.87
C ILE A 609 18.29 -29.84 2.50
N ILE A 610 19.58 -29.73 2.18
CA ILE A 610 20.21 -28.49 1.70
C ILE A 610 19.59 -28.04 0.38
N SER A 611 19.37 -28.97 -0.55
CA SER A 611 18.72 -28.70 -1.84
C SER A 611 17.32 -28.12 -1.66
N ASN A 612 16.50 -28.67 -0.75
CA ASN A 612 15.18 -28.13 -0.42
C ASN A 612 15.24 -26.65 0.03
N PHE A 613 16.13 -26.31 0.94
CA PHE A 613 16.23 -24.93 1.45
C PHE A 613 16.84 -23.94 0.45
N PHE A 614 17.84 -24.35 -0.36
CA PHE A 614 18.35 -23.48 -1.42
C PHE A 614 17.34 -23.28 -2.55
N LEU A 615 16.64 -24.33 -3.01
CA LEU A 615 15.55 -24.21 -4.00
C LEU A 615 14.45 -23.27 -3.51
N ALA A 616 14.02 -23.37 -2.24
CA ALA A 616 13.07 -22.44 -1.65
C ALA A 616 13.59 -20.98 -1.66
N SER A 617 14.85 -20.76 -1.29
CA SER A 617 15.46 -19.42 -1.31
C SER A 617 15.54 -18.83 -2.73
N TYR A 618 15.87 -19.66 -3.73
CA TYR A 618 15.98 -19.25 -5.13
C TYR A 618 14.59 -19.03 -5.75
N ALA A 619 13.60 -19.87 -5.41
CA ALA A 619 12.20 -19.65 -5.78
C ALA A 619 11.69 -18.30 -5.28
N LEU A 620 11.96 -17.95 -4.01
CA LEU A 620 11.57 -16.67 -3.44
C LEU A 620 12.28 -15.46 -4.08
N ILE A 621 13.59 -15.55 -4.35
CA ILE A 621 14.33 -14.50 -5.05
C ILE A 621 13.74 -14.27 -6.45
N ASN A 622 13.47 -15.35 -7.19
CA ASN A 622 12.89 -15.27 -8.53
C ASN A 622 11.44 -14.74 -8.52
N PHE A 623 10.60 -15.21 -7.58
CA PHE A 623 9.21 -14.77 -7.45
C PHE A 623 9.07 -13.30 -6.98
N SER A 624 9.87 -12.88 -5.99
CA SER A 624 9.82 -11.52 -5.46
C SER A 624 10.28 -10.48 -6.50
N VAL A 625 11.29 -10.82 -7.31
CA VAL A 625 11.74 -10.03 -8.46
C VAL A 625 10.64 -9.91 -9.53
N PHE A 626 9.96 -11.02 -9.86
CA PHE A 626 8.78 -10.98 -10.74
C PHE A 626 7.66 -10.10 -10.17
N HIS A 627 7.33 -10.24 -8.89
CA HIS A 627 6.29 -9.45 -8.22
C HIS A 627 6.62 -7.95 -8.17
N ALA A 628 7.87 -7.57 -7.90
CA ALA A 628 8.31 -6.17 -7.91
C ALA A 628 8.19 -5.53 -9.30
N SER A 629 8.51 -6.29 -10.36
CA SER A 629 8.28 -5.87 -11.75
C SER A 629 6.80 -5.78 -12.12
N LEU A 630 5.97 -6.76 -11.73
CA LEU A 630 4.53 -6.76 -12.00
C LEU A 630 3.81 -5.58 -11.30
N ALA A 631 4.26 -5.22 -10.09
CA ALA A 631 3.73 -4.09 -9.33
C ALA A 631 4.14 -2.70 -9.87
N ASN A 632 5.03 -2.63 -10.88
CA ASN A 632 5.59 -1.39 -11.42
C ASN A 632 6.09 -0.42 -10.32
N SER A 633 6.75 -0.96 -9.28
CA SER A 633 7.17 -0.16 -8.13
C SER A 633 8.15 0.96 -8.57
N PRO A 634 7.93 2.24 -8.20
CA PRO A 634 8.82 3.33 -8.60
C PRO A 634 10.27 3.19 -8.14
N GLY A 635 10.52 2.36 -7.11
CA GLY A 635 11.84 1.99 -6.59
C GLY A 635 12.42 0.68 -7.17
N TRP A 636 11.76 0.07 -8.16
CA TRP A 636 12.23 -1.11 -8.88
C TRP A 636 12.50 -0.75 -10.35
N ARG A 637 13.76 -0.47 -10.67
CA ARG A 637 14.27 -0.06 -11.99
C ARG A 637 15.58 -0.79 -12.33
N PRO A 638 15.56 -2.12 -12.50
CA PRO A 638 16.77 -2.90 -12.81
C PRO A 638 17.34 -2.48 -14.18
N SER A 639 18.59 -2.02 -14.21
CA SER A 639 19.28 -1.60 -15.45
C SER A 639 19.96 -2.76 -16.21
N PHE A 640 19.88 -3.98 -15.68
CA PHE A 640 20.55 -5.15 -16.23
C PHE A 640 19.89 -5.66 -17.54
N LYS A 641 20.59 -5.50 -18.67
CA LYS A 641 20.09 -5.75 -20.04
C LYS A 641 19.50 -7.14 -20.32
N TYR A 642 19.91 -8.18 -19.60
CA TYR A 642 19.42 -9.56 -19.80
C TYR A 642 18.33 -9.98 -18.80
N TYR A 643 17.78 -9.05 -18.03
CA TYR A 643 16.65 -9.32 -17.13
C TYR A 643 15.31 -9.34 -17.89
N ASN A 644 14.44 -10.28 -17.55
CA ASN A 644 13.04 -10.33 -17.99
C ASN A 644 12.19 -10.99 -16.90
N MET A 645 11.10 -10.33 -16.48
CA MET A 645 10.22 -10.81 -15.41
C MET A 645 9.67 -12.22 -15.63
N TRP A 646 9.39 -12.59 -16.89
CA TRP A 646 8.84 -13.90 -17.23
C TRP A 646 9.86 -15.04 -17.10
N VAL A 647 11.14 -14.73 -17.30
CA VAL A 647 12.24 -15.69 -17.06
C VAL A 647 12.40 -15.94 -15.57
N SER A 648 12.29 -14.89 -14.73
CA SER A 648 12.24 -15.06 -13.27
C SER A 648 11.00 -15.84 -12.82
N LEU A 649 9.81 -15.60 -13.38
CA LEU A 649 8.63 -16.42 -13.06
C LEU A 649 8.84 -17.90 -13.42
N ALA A 650 9.37 -18.19 -14.61
CA ALA A 650 9.69 -19.55 -15.03
C ALA A 650 10.71 -20.22 -14.10
N GLY A 651 11.73 -19.49 -13.65
CA GLY A 651 12.70 -19.96 -12.65
C GLY A 651 12.07 -20.24 -11.28
N ALA A 652 11.13 -19.40 -10.83
CA ALA A 652 10.40 -19.63 -9.57
C ALA A 652 9.54 -20.90 -9.63
N VAL A 653 8.79 -21.09 -10.72
CA VAL A 653 7.99 -22.30 -10.96
C VAL A 653 8.89 -23.54 -11.05
N LEU A 654 9.99 -23.47 -11.81
CA LEU A 654 10.94 -24.57 -11.94
C LEU A 654 11.54 -24.99 -10.59
N CYS A 655 11.99 -24.02 -9.77
CA CYS A 655 12.47 -24.31 -8.41
C CYS A 655 11.41 -25.01 -7.56
N CYS A 656 10.17 -24.51 -7.55
CA CYS A 656 9.08 -25.10 -6.77
C CYS A 656 8.73 -26.52 -7.24
N VAL A 657 8.62 -26.76 -8.56
CA VAL A 657 8.32 -28.09 -9.12
C VAL A 657 9.43 -29.09 -8.77
N VAL A 658 10.69 -28.74 -9.00
CA VAL A 658 11.84 -29.59 -8.65
C VAL A 658 11.88 -29.89 -7.15
N MET A 659 11.61 -28.90 -6.30
CA MET A 659 11.55 -29.07 -4.85
C MET A 659 10.46 -30.07 -4.41
N PHE A 660 9.25 -29.98 -4.99
CA PHE A 660 8.17 -30.93 -4.72
C PHE A 660 8.46 -32.36 -5.23
N VAL A 661 9.16 -32.50 -6.36
CA VAL A 661 9.52 -33.82 -6.92
C VAL A 661 10.65 -34.49 -6.12
N ILE A 662 11.59 -33.73 -5.56
CA ILE A 662 12.64 -34.26 -4.66
C ILE A 662 12.02 -34.81 -3.37
N ASN A 663 11.19 -34.01 -2.69
CA ASN A 663 10.51 -34.43 -1.47
C ASN A 663 9.26 -33.57 -1.21
N TRP A 664 8.09 -34.10 -1.56
CA TRP A 664 6.83 -33.36 -1.49
C TRP A 664 6.45 -32.87 -0.08
N TRP A 665 6.74 -33.65 0.97
CA TRP A 665 6.35 -33.29 2.34
C TRP A 665 7.31 -32.26 2.94
N ALA A 666 8.61 -32.37 2.65
CA ALA A 666 9.59 -31.37 3.05
C ALA A 666 9.41 -30.05 2.26
N ALA A 667 9.04 -30.13 0.98
CA ALA A 667 8.68 -28.97 0.16
C ALA A 667 7.43 -28.26 0.69
N LEU A 668 6.38 -29.03 1.04
CA LEU A 668 5.15 -28.50 1.63
C LEU A 668 5.43 -27.81 2.98
N MET A 669 6.18 -28.45 3.87
CA MET A 669 6.56 -27.87 5.16
C MET A 669 7.37 -26.58 5.01
N THR A 670 8.36 -26.54 4.11
CA THR A 670 9.13 -25.32 3.81
C THR A 670 8.22 -24.22 3.28
N ASN A 671 7.32 -24.51 2.33
CA ASN A 671 6.38 -23.52 1.79
C ASN A 671 5.37 -22.99 2.83
N VAL A 672 4.92 -23.82 3.77
CA VAL A 672 4.07 -23.38 4.89
C VAL A 672 4.83 -22.45 5.84
N ILE A 673 6.10 -22.76 6.15
CA ILE A 673 6.96 -21.88 6.97
C ILE A 673 7.22 -20.55 6.25
N VAL A 674 7.58 -20.59 4.96
CA VAL A 674 7.74 -19.41 4.09
C VAL A 674 6.51 -18.50 4.15
N MET A 675 5.32 -19.07 3.92
CA MET A 675 4.07 -18.32 3.87
C MET A 675 3.69 -17.77 5.26
N GLY A 676 3.94 -18.53 6.34
CA GLY A 676 3.75 -18.07 7.71
C GLY A 676 4.65 -16.89 8.08
N LEU A 677 5.93 -16.91 7.68
CA LEU A 677 6.87 -15.80 7.87
C LEU A 677 6.43 -14.56 7.08
N TYR A 678 6.05 -14.72 5.81
CA TYR A 678 5.54 -13.63 4.97
C TYR A 678 4.30 -12.98 5.60
N ILE A 679 3.28 -13.78 5.95
CA ILE A 679 2.04 -13.29 6.59
C ILE A 679 2.34 -12.59 7.93
N TYR A 680 3.27 -13.13 8.74
CA TYR A 680 3.66 -12.50 10.01
C TYR A 680 4.22 -11.08 9.80
N VAL A 681 5.11 -10.89 8.83
CA VAL A 681 5.68 -9.56 8.53
C VAL A 681 4.62 -8.62 7.95
N SER A 682 3.81 -9.10 7.00
CA SER A 682 2.72 -8.31 6.38
C SER A 682 1.64 -7.88 7.38
N TYR A 683 1.34 -8.69 8.41
CA TYR A 683 0.40 -8.34 9.47
C TYR A 683 1.01 -7.40 10.52
N LYS A 684 2.24 -7.66 10.97
CA LYS A 684 2.92 -6.86 12.00
C LYS A 684 3.21 -5.43 11.53
N LYS A 685 3.48 -5.22 10.22
CA LYS A 685 3.83 -3.93 9.59
C LYS A 685 4.87 -3.13 10.42
N PRO A 686 6.12 -3.61 10.54
CA PRO A 686 7.16 -2.87 11.24
C PRO A 686 7.34 -1.47 10.63
N ASP A 687 7.67 -0.46 11.45
CA ASP A 687 7.83 0.97 11.07
C ASP A 687 8.97 1.27 10.05
N VAL A 688 9.51 0.21 9.47
CA VAL A 688 10.72 0.16 8.66
C VAL A 688 10.35 0.38 7.19
N ASN A 689 10.10 1.64 6.85
CA ASN A 689 9.62 2.06 5.52
C ASN A 689 10.74 2.03 4.45
N TRP A 690 11.02 0.85 3.90
CA TRP A 690 11.89 0.69 2.72
C TRP A 690 11.16 0.83 1.37
N GLY A 691 9.84 1.06 1.41
CA GLY A 691 8.98 1.02 0.23
C GLY A 691 8.67 -0.42 -0.18
N SER A 692 7.61 -1.00 0.39
CA SER A 692 7.21 -2.36 0.00
C SER A 692 6.57 -2.37 -1.40
N SER A 693 6.81 -3.44 -2.17
CA SER A 693 6.11 -3.65 -3.45
C SER A 693 4.59 -3.73 -3.26
N THR A 694 4.11 -4.20 -2.11
CA THR A 694 2.69 -4.18 -1.73
C THR A 694 2.14 -2.75 -1.55
N GLN A 695 2.92 -1.85 -0.93
CA GLN A 695 2.54 -0.44 -0.76
C GLN A 695 2.46 0.26 -2.13
N ALA A 696 3.46 0.07 -2.99
CA ALA A 696 3.47 0.62 -4.35
C ALA A 696 2.27 0.13 -5.18
N LEU A 697 1.95 -1.17 -5.09
CA LEU A 697 0.78 -1.75 -5.74
C LEU A 697 -0.53 -1.12 -5.23
N THR A 698 -0.69 -0.94 -3.91
CA THR A 698 -1.90 -0.30 -3.36
C THR A 698 -2.04 1.17 -3.78
N TYR A 699 -0.93 1.91 -3.94
CA TYR A 699 -0.96 3.26 -4.48
C TYR A 699 -1.37 3.28 -5.96
N HIS A 700 -0.79 2.41 -6.78
CA HIS A 700 -1.15 2.29 -8.19
C HIS A 700 -2.61 1.87 -8.38
N GLN A 701 -3.10 0.91 -7.60
CA GLN A 701 -4.52 0.54 -7.56
C GLN A 701 -5.41 1.72 -7.17
N ALA A 702 -5.08 2.45 -6.08
CA ALA A 702 -5.85 3.61 -5.64
C ALA A 702 -5.91 4.74 -6.70
N LEU A 703 -4.79 5.01 -7.37
CA LEU A 703 -4.71 5.97 -8.48
C LEU A 703 -5.58 5.52 -9.66
N THR A 704 -5.38 4.30 -10.15
CA THR A 704 -6.10 3.72 -11.29
C THR A 704 -7.61 3.64 -11.04
N HIS A 705 -8.03 3.25 -9.83
CA HIS A 705 -9.45 3.28 -9.45
C HIS A 705 -10.02 4.70 -9.33
N SER A 706 -9.22 5.68 -8.89
CA SER A 706 -9.65 7.10 -8.84
C SER A 706 -9.78 7.71 -10.24
N LEU A 707 -8.92 7.32 -11.19
CA LEU A 707 -9.02 7.70 -12.60
C LEU A 707 -10.24 7.06 -13.26
N HIS A 708 -10.47 5.75 -13.08
CA HIS A 708 -11.69 5.08 -13.58
C HIS A 708 -12.97 5.65 -12.97
N LEU A 709 -12.98 6.02 -11.68
CA LEU A 709 -14.13 6.69 -11.08
C LEU A 709 -14.39 8.06 -11.73
N SER A 710 -13.34 8.73 -12.21
CA SER A 710 -13.43 10.05 -12.85
C SER A 710 -13.99 10.01 -14.27
N SER A 711 -14.02 8.85 -14.94
CA SER A 711 -14.71 8.66 -16.22
C SER A 711 -16.19 8.26 -16.10
N VAL A 712 -16.78 8.27 -14.89
CA VAL A 712 -18.19 7.93 -14.65
C VAL A 712 -19.04 9.20 -14.55
N GLU A 713 -20.22 9.18 -15.16
CA GLU A 713 -21.22 10.25 -15.11
C GLU A 713 -21.98 10.30 -13.78
N ASP A 714 -22.46 11.50 -13.42
CA ASP A 714 -23.15 11.74 -12.15
C ASP A 714 -24.62 11.29 -12.19
N HIS A 715 -24.90 10.11 -11.66
CA HIS A 715 -26.28 9.62 -11.50
C HIS A 715 -26.71 9.65 -10.02
N ILE A 716 -27.90 10.19 -9.74
CA ILE A 716 -28.59 10.20 -8.44
C ILE A 716 -28.40 8.90 -7.61
N LYS A 717 -28.47 7.71 -8.23
CA LYS A 717 -28.29 6.41 -7.54
C LYS A 717 -26.89 6.22 -6.92
N ASN A 718 -25.89 6.88 -7.52
CA ASN A 718 -24.50 6.88 -7.08
C ASN A 718 -24.19 8.01 -6.07
N PHE A 719 -25.13 8.93 -5.82
CA PHE A 719 -24.94 10.01 -4.84
C PHE A 719 -24.62 9.45 -3.46
N ARG A 720 -23.60 10.01 -2.79
CA ARG A 720 -23.25 9.74 -1.40
C ARG A 720 -22.97 11.08 -0.72
N PRO A 721 -23.31 11.26 0.57
CA PRO A 721 -22.85 12.43 1.30
C PRO A 721 -21.33 12.37 1.43
N GLN A 722 -20.64 13.37 0.87
CA GLN A 722 -19.19 13.52 0.93
C GLN A 722 -18.92 14.76 1.78
N CYS A 723 -18.56 14.56 3.05
CA CYS A 723 -18.60 15.65 4.03
C CYS A 723 -17.22 16.29 4.24
N LEU A 724 -17.14 17.60 4.03
CA LEU A 724 -16.10 18.46 4.59
C LEU A 724 -16.57 18.92 5.97
N VAL A 725 -15.83 18.57 7.03
CA VAL A 725 -16.23 18.80 8.43
C VAL A 725 -15.25 19.76 9.08
N MET A 726 -15.71 20.94 9.49
CA MET A 726 -14.87 21.98 10.10
C MET A 726 -14.64 21.69 11.58
N THR A 727 -13.89 20.62 11.86
CA THR A 727 -13.56 20.18 13.22
C THR A 727 -12.58 21.11 13.94
N GLY A 728 -11.77 21.86 13.20
CA GLY A 728 -10.50 22.32 13.73
C GLY A 728 -9.61 21.11 14.04
N TYR A 729 -8.86 21.13 15.14
CA TYR A 729 -8.18 19.93 15.64
C TYR A 729 -9.18 18.79 15.90
N PRO A 730 -8.96 17.55 15.39
CA PRO A 730 -9.92 16.45 15.55
C PRO A 730 -10.24 16.01 16.99
N ASN A 731 -9.38 16.35 17.96
CA ASN A 731 -9.61 16.14 19.39
C ASN A 731 -10.49 17.22 20.04
N SER A 732 -10.53 18.45 19.52
CA SER A 732 -11.28 19.56 20.13
C SER A 732 -12.80 19.44 19.94
N ARG A 733 -13.28 18.82 18.87
CA ARG A 733 -14.73 18.72 18.54
C ARG A 733 -15.19 17.28 18.28
N PRO A 734 -15.05 16.35 19.25
CA PRO A 734 -15.24 14.92 19.01
C PRO A 734 -16.72 14.53 18.76
N ALA A 735 -17.70 15.29 19.28
CA ALA A 735 -19.12 15.04 18.97
C ALA A 735 -19.44 15.24 17.49
N LEU A 736 -18.95 16.34 16.88
CA LEU A 736 -19.11 16.62 15.46
C LEU A 736 -18.47 15.51 14.60
N LEU A 737 -17.23 15.13 14.94
CA LEU A 737 -16.50 14.03 14.33
C LEU A 737 -17.27 12.69 14.42
N HIS A 738 -17.82 12.36 15.60
CA HIS A 738 -18.54 11.11 15.84
C HIS A 738 -19.91 11.06 15.18
N LEU A 739 -20.62 12.19 15.05
CA LEU A 739 -21.92 12.25 14.35
C LEU A 739 -21.74 12.09 12.84
N VAL A 740 -20.80 12.82 12.22
CA VAL A 740 -20.58 12.71 10.78
C VAL A 740 -20.04 11.33 10.41
N HIS A 741 -19.09 10.80 11.18
CA HIS A 741 -18.61 9.42 10.99
C HIS A 741 -19.73 8.38 11.09
N ALA A 742 -20.79 8.63 11.86
CA ALA A 742 -21.89 7.67 11.98
C ALA A 742 -22.58 7.44 10.62
N PHE A 743 -22.98 8.49 9.89
CA PHE A 743 -23.63 8.32 8.60
C PHE A 743 -22.66 8.02 7.44
N THR A 744 -21.48 8.65 7.42
CA THR A 744 -20.48 8.43 6.34
C THR A 744 -19.78 7.07 6.39
N LYS A 745 -19.64 6.41 7.55
CA LYS A 745 -18.86 5.16 7.70
C LYS A 745 -19.28 4.08 6.70
N ASN A 746 -18.34 3.73 5.82
CA ASN A 746 -18.46 2.79 4.70
C ASN A 746 -19.52 3.17 3.62
N VAL A 747 -19.91 4.44 3.53
CA VAL A 747 -20.93 4.94 2.58
C VAL A 747 -20.41 6.10 1.74
N GLY A 748 -19.71 7.05 2.35
CA GLY A 748 -19.25 8.28 1.69
C GLY A 748 -17.87 8.73 2.18
N LEU A 749 -17.39 9.82 1.60
CA LEU A 749 -16.13 10.46 1.94
C LEU A 749 -16.30 11.34 3.20
N MET A 750 -15.26 11.42 4.03
CA MET A 750 -15.20 12.33 5.17
C MET A 750 -13.82 12.98 5.21
N ILE A 751 -13.81 14.32 5.19
CA ILE A 751 -12.62 15.17 5.28
C ILE A 751 -12.77 16.06 6.50
N CYS A 752 -11.80 16.05 7.40
CA CYS A 752 -11.70 16.94 8.54
C CYS A 752 -10.87 18.17 8.15
N GLY A 753 -11.57 19.28 7.92
CA GLY A 753 -10.99 20.58 7.60
C GLY A 753 -10.56 21.33 8.87
N HIS A 754 -9.39 21.96 8.80
CA HIS A 754 -8.87 22.81 9.87
C HIS A 754 -8.14 24.01 9.25
N VAL A 755 -8.69 25.21 9.44
CA VAL A 755 -8.00 26.46 9.14
C VAL A 755 -7.16 26.88 10.35
N ARG A 756 -5.84 26.96 10.19
CA ARG A 756 -4.95 27.68 11.10
C ARG A 756 -4.95 29.15 10.68
N THR A 757 -5.51 30.02 11.51
CA THR A 757 -5.39 31.48 11.34
C THR A 757 -4.04 31.97 11.86
N GLY A 758 -3.41 32.94 11.19
CA GLY A 758 -2.13 33.50 11.65
C GLY A 758 -1.51 34.54 10.71
N SER A 759 -1.19 35.72 11.26
CA SER A 759 -0.78 36.91 10.47
C SER A 759 0.73 36.98 10.12
N ARG A 760 1.59 36.04 10.56
CA ARG A 760 3.05 36.16 10.32
C ARG A 760 3.82 34.85 10.19
N ARG A 761 4.32 34.58 8.96
CA ARG A 761 5.22 33.45 8.58
C ARG A 761 4.72 32.06 9.01
N PRO A 762 3.78 31.44 8.26
CA PRO A 762 3.33 30.06 8.49
C PRO A 762 4.45 29.03 8.68
N ASN A 763 4.36 28.24 9.75
CA ASN A 763 5.26 27.12 10.01
C ASN A 763 4.81 25.86 9.24
N PHE A 764 5.00 25.86 7.91
CA PHE A 764 4.59 24.74 7.05
C PHE A 764 5.17 23.37 7.47
N LYS A 765 6.35 23.36 8.11
CA LYS A 765 6.99 22.14 8.64
C LYS A 765 6.20 21.53 9.80
N GLU A 766 5.67 22.37 10.69
CA GLU A 766 4.77 21.95 11.77
C GLU A 766 3.42 21.49 11.21
N LEU A 767 2.86 22.22 10.23
CA LEU A 767 1.60 21.86 9.57
C LEU A 767 1.63 20.43 8.98
N SER A 768 2.74 20.05 8.34
CA SER A 768 2.97 18.70 7.79
C SER A 768 3.16 17.62 8.87
N ASN A 769 3.91 17.94 9.93
CA ASN A 769 4.07 17.06 11.09
C ASN A 769 2.73 16.81 11.79
N ASP A 770 1.93 17.85 12.00
CA ASP A 770 0.61 17.77 12.61
C ASP A 770 -0.40 17.07 11.71
N GLN A 771 -0.34 17.28 10.38
CA GLN A 771 -1.13 16.49 9.44
C GLN A 771 -0.91 14.99 9.66
N THR A 772 0.35 14.59 9.82
CA THR A 772 0.74 13.21 10.09
C THR A 772 0.34 12.77 11.52
N ARG A 773 0.47 13.63 12.53
CA ARG A 773 0.05 13.38 13.93
C ARG A 773 -1.46 13.09 14.01
N TYR A 774 -2.29 13.97 13.46
CA TYR A 774 -3.74 13.86 13.53
C TYR A 774 -4.30 12.79 12.60
N GLN A 775 -3.69 12.53 11.43
CA GLN A 775 -4.09 11.38 10.61
C GLN A 775 -3.81 10.04 11.32
N ARG A 776 -2.68 9.90 12.03
CA ARG A 776 -2.43 8.72 12.89
C ARG A 776 -3.44 8.62 14.03
N TRP A 777 -3.82 9.73 14.67
CA TRP A 777 -4.84 9.76 15.73
C TRP A 777 -6.22 9.32 15.22
N LEU A 778 -6.65 9.80 14.04
CA LEU A 778 -7.89 9.37 13.38
C LEU A 778 -7.88 7.87 13.06
N MET A 779 -6.76 7.34 12.57
CA MET A 779 -6.61 5.91 12.29
C MET A 779 -6.64 5.07 13.59
N LYS A 780 -5.98 5.52 14.66
CA LYS A 780 -6.00 4.86 15.98
C LYS A 780 -7.42 4.80 16.59
N ASN A 781 -8.27 5.77 16.28
CA ASN A 781 -9.65 5.86 16.77
C ASN A 781 -10.70 5.22 15.85
N GLU A 782 -10.28 4.44 14.84
CA GLU A 782 -11.15 3.84 13.79
C GLU A 782 -12.06 4.83 13.02
N THR A 783 -11.73 6.12 13.05
CA THR A 783 -12.42 7.17 12.29
C THR A 783 -11.87 7.21 10.87
N LYS A 784 -12.69 6.75 9.91
CA LYS A 784 -12.37 6.72 8.48
C LYS A 784 -12.56 8.12 7.88
N ALA A 785 -11.62 9.00 8.15
CA ALA A 785 -11.58 10.36 7.63
C ALA A 785 -10.15 10.74 7.21
N PHE A 786 -10.05 11.65 6.25
CA PHE A 786 -8.81 12.32 5.88
C PHE A 786 -8.70 13.65 6.62
N TYR A 787 -7.50 14.07 7.04
CA TYR A 787 -7.28 15.37 7.68
C TYR A 787 -6.53 16.33 6.75
N THR A 788 -7.14 17.49 6.51
CA THR A 788 -6.65 18.52 5.59
C THR A 788 -6.53 19.85 6.34
N PRO A 789 -5.36 20.14 6.94
CA PRO A 789 -5.07 21.44 7.51
C PRO A 789 -4.68 22.43 6.41
N VAL A 790 -5.18 23.66 6.51
CA VAL A 790 -4.82 24.80 5.66
C VAL A 790 -4.41 25.98 6.52
N PHE A 791 -3.70 26.93 5.92
CA PHE A 791 -3.31 28.19 6.55
C PHE A 791 -3.91 29.34 5.74
N ALA A 792 -4.52 30.29 6.43
CA ALA A 792 -5.11 31.50 5.88
C ALA A 792 -5.05 32.60 6.94
N GLU A 793 -5.34 33.85 6.58
CA GLU A 793 -5.45 34.90 7.59
C GLU A 793 -6.79 34.75 8.34
N ASP A 794 -7.89 34.58 7.59
CA ASP A 794 -9.25 34.38 8.10
C ASP A 794 -9.79 32.95 7.96
N ILE A 795 -10.73 32.60 8.83
CA ILE A 795 -11.45 31.32 8.78
C ILE A 795 -12.30 31.17 7.51
N ARG A 796 -12.82 32.28 6.97
CA ARG A 796 -13.61 32.30 5.73
C ARG A 796 -12.75 31.89 4.53
N GLU A 797 -11.66 32.61 4.29
CA GLU A 797 -10.73 32.35 3.18
C GLU A 797 -10.19 30.91 3.21
N GLY A 798 -9.70 30.45 4.37
CA GLY A 798 -9.23 29.07 4.51
C GLY A 798 -10.33 28.03 4.28
N THR A 799 -11.60 28.36 4.50
CA THR A 799 -12.72 27.48 4.16
C THR A 799 -13.05 27.51 2.67
N GLN A 800 -12.94 28.66 1.99
CA GLN A 800 -13.05 28.77 0.53
C GLN A 800 -11.98 27.90 -0.16
N TYR A 801 -10.74 27.93 0.30
CA TYR A 801 -9.67 27.05 -0.19
C TYR A 801 -10.06 25.57 -0.08
N LEU A 802 -10.67 25.16 1.04
CA LEU A 802 -11.13 23.77 1.24
C LEU A 802 -12.35 23.43 0.37
N LEU A 803 -13.30 24.34 0.17
CA LEU A 803 -14.48 24.15 -0.68
C LEU A 803 -14.12 24.02 -2.17
N GLN A 804 -13.09 24.73 -2.64
CA GLN A 804 -12.63 24.64 -4.02
C GLN A 804 -11.67 23.45 -4.28
N ALA A 805 -10.72 23.21 -3.37
CA ALA A 805 -9.56 22.36 -3.64
C ALA A 805 -9.50 21.02 -2.89
N ALA A 806 -10.40 20.73 -1.94
CA ALA A 806 -10.35 19.46 -1.20
C ALA A 806 -10.78 18.25 -2.05
N GLY A 807 -9.97 17.19 -2.04
CA GLY A 807 -10.28 15.91 -2.68
C GLY A 807 -9.55 15.64 -4.00
N LEU A 808 -9.91 14.57 -4.69
CA LEU A 808 -9.26 14.12 -5.93
C LEU A 808 -10.27 13.52 -6.91
N GLY A 809 -10.31 14.02 -8.15
CA GLY A 809 -11.28 13.58 -9.16
C GLY A 809 -12.73 13.70 -8.65
N ARG A 810 -13.49 12.60 -8.65
CA ARG A 810 -14.83 12.49 -8.04
C ARG A 810 -14.83 12.34 -6.51
N LEU A 811 -13.69 12.11 -5.87
CA LEU A 811 -13.56 12.03 -4.42
C LEU A 811 -13.36 13.42 -3.82
N ARG A 812 -14.32 14.31 -4.06
CA ARG A 812 -14.43 15.66 -3.48
C ARG A 812 -15.55 15.69 -2.42
N PRO A 813 -15.58 16.67 -1.50
CA PRO A 813 -16.75 16.91 -0.68
C PRO A 813 -17.89 17.53 -1.50
N ASN A 814 -19.12 17.37 -1.02
CA ASN A 814 -20.35 17.96 -1.57
C ASN A 814 -21.28 18.52 -0.47
N THR A 815 -20.92 18.33 0.80
CA THR A 815 -21.65 18.81 1.98
C THR A 815 -20.66 19.43 2.95
N LEU A 816 -20.82 20.71 3.27
CA LEU A 816 -20.10 21.38 4.35
C LEU A 816 -20.82 21.12 5.68
N VAL A 817 -20.07 20.69 6.71
CA VAL A 817 -20.59 20.41 8.04
C VAL A 817 -19.82 21.23 9.09
N ILE A 818 -20.54 22.10 9.79
CA ILE A 818 -19.98 23.01 10.80
C ILE A 818 -20.67 22.84 12.17
N GLY A 819 -19.98 23.26 13.23
CA GLY A 819 -20.60 23.41 14.54
C GLY A 819 -21.25 24.78 14.68
N PHE A 820 -22.36 24.86 15.40
CA PHE A 820 -23.00 26.12 15.75
C PHE A 820 -22.10 26.96 16.67
N LYS A 821 -21.92 28.25 16.35
CA LYS A 821 -21.17 29.20 17.19
C LYS A 821 -21.99 29.65 18.39
N ASN A 822 -21.86 28.99 19.54
CA ASN A 822 -22.59 29.34 20.76
C ASN A 822 -22.13 30.69 21.37
N ASP A 823 -20.86 31.05 21.22
CA ASP A 823 -20.22 32.25 21.80
C ASP A 823 -20.40 33.52 20.95
N TRP A 824 -21.42 33.57 20.09
CA TRP A 824 -21.63 34.64 19.12
C TRP A 824 -22.02 36.00 19.74
N LYS A 825 -22.42 36.03 21.01
CA LYS A 825 -22.83 37.25 21.73
C LYS A 825 -21.71 37.90 22.52
N ASP A 826 -20.76 37.09 22.99
CA ASP A 826 -19.66 37.51 23.86
C ASP A 826 -18.38 37.83 23.06
N GLY A 827 -18.29 37.31 21.83
CA GLY A 827 -17.17 37.54 20.91
C GLY A 827 -17.39 38.72 19.95
N ASP A 828 -16.32 39.05 19.21
CA ASP A 828 -16.34 40.07 18.16
C ASP A 828 -17.24 39.66 16.97
N MET A 829 -18.12 40.58 16.56
CA MET A 829 -19.11 40.42 15.49
C MET A 829 -18.50 40.12 14.12
N MET A 830 -17.25 40.49 13.85
CA MET A 830 -16.55 40.07 12.62
C MET A 830 -16.45 38.54 12.50
N ASN A 831 -16.43 37.82 13.63
CA ASN A 831 -16.46 36.35 13.68
C ASN A 831 -17.86 35.77 13.43
N VAL A 832 -18.92 36.58 13.56
CA VAL A 832 -20.29 36.20 13.19
C VAL A 832 -20.49 36.45 11.69
N GLU A 833 -20.03 37.60 11.18
CA GLU A 833 -20.02 37.92 9.76
C GLU A 833 -19.28 36.86 8.95
N THR A 834 -18.02 36.56 9.28
CA THR A 834 -17.24 35.51 8.59
C THR A 834 -17.84 34.10 8.72
N TYR A 835 -18.54 33.78 9.81
CA TYR A 835 -19.24 32.50 9.99
C TYR A 835 -20.50 32.40 9.12
N ILE A 836 -21.28 33.46 9.00
CA ILE A 836 -22.45 33.51 8.11
C ILE A 836 -22.01 33.55 6.64
N GLN A 837 -21.01 34.37 6.30
CA GLN A 837 -20.43 34.41 4.95
C GLN A 837 -19.88 33.04 4.52
N MET A 838 -19.31 32.24 5.42
CA MET A 838 -18.87 30.86 5.13
C MET A 838 -20.05 29.93 4.73
N ILE A 839 -21.25 30.16 5.28
CA ILE A 839 -22.46 29.42 4.90
C ILE A 839 -22.95 29.87 3.52
N HIS A 840 -22.90 31.17 3.23
CA HIS A 840 -23.20 31.71 1.89
C HIS A 840 -22.21 31.20 0.84
N ASP A 841 -20.89 31.27 1.08
CA ASP A 841 -19.86 30.75 0.18
C ASP A 841 -20.10 29.26 -0.14
N ALA A 842 -20.54 28.46 0.84
CA ALA A 842 -20.89 27.05 0.61
C ALA A 842 -22.10 26.88 -0.32
N PHE A 843 -23.11 27.75 -0.23
CA PHE A 843 -24.23 27.77 -1.16
C PHE A 843 -23.82 28.25 -2.56
N ASP A 844 -22.93 29.24 -2.66
CA ASP A 844 -22.36 29.73 -3.92
C ASP A 844 -21.65 28.60 -4.70
N TYR A 845 -20.90 27.72 -4.01
CA TYR A 845 -20.28 26.53 -4.60
C TYR A 845 -21.23 25.33 -4.79
N GLN A 846 -22.55 25.49 -4.60
CA GLN A 846 -23.56 24.43 -4.69
C GLN A 846 -23.34 23.24 -3.72
N TYR A 847 -22.76 23.48 -2.54
CA TYR A 847 -22.68 22.47 -1.48
C TYR A 847 -23.99 22.41 -0.68
N GLY A 848 -24.26 21.25 -0.09
CA GLY A 848 -25.19 21.18 1.04
C GLY A 848 -24.56 21.78 2.30
N ALA A 849 -25.30 22.55 3.08
CA ALA A 849 -24.86 23.08 4.38
C ALA A 849 -25.51 22.30 5.54
N VAL A 850 -24.73 21.97 6.56
CA VAL A 850 -25.18 21.26 7.76
C VAL A 850 -24.58 21.90 9.01
N VAL A 851 -25.43 22.33 9.95
CA VAL A 851 -25.02 22.95 11.22
C VAL A 851 -25.48 22.08 12.40
N LEU A 852 -24.55 21.62 13.23
CA LEU A 852 -24.84 20.88 14.47
C LEU A 852 -24.85 21.84 15.67
N ARG A 853 -25.95 21.84 16.45
CA ARG A 853 -26.00 22.49 17.77
C ARG A 853 -26.19 21.48 18.90
N LEU A 854 -25.44 21.68 19.99
CA LEU A 854 -25.62 21.04 21.29
C LEU A 854 -25.84 22.15 22.35
N LYS A 855 -26.53 21.83 23.45
CA LYS A 855 -26.84 22.82 24.51
C LYS A 855 -25.59 23.37 25.18
N GLU A 856 -24.66 22.48 25.53
CA GLU A 856 -23.42 22.78 26.24
C GLU A 856 -22.34 23.39 25.32
N GLY A 857 -22.44 23.16 24.00
CA GLY A 857 -21.41 23.51 23.03
C GLY A 857 -20.70 22.29 22.42
N LEU A 858 -19.66 22.55 21.63
CA LEU A 858 -18.95 21.53 20.83
C LEU A 858 -17.43 21.53 21.04
N ASP A 859 -16.85 22.58 21.63
CA ASP A 859 -15.41 22.76 21.74
C ASP A 859 -14.88 22.35 23.11
N VAL A 860 -13.83 21.54 23.11
CA VAL A 860 -13.22 20.88 24.28
C VAL A 860 -11.72 21.24 24.36
N SER A 861 -11.25 22.19 23.54
CA SER A 861 -9.83 22.60 23.43
C SER A 861 -9.22 22.97 24.79
N HIS A 862 -9.88 23.82 25.57
CA HIS A 862 -9.42 24.28 26.89
C HIS A 862 -9.24 23.15 27.92
N ILE A 863 -9.94 22.03 27.76
CA ILE A 863 -9.78 20.84 28.61
C ILE A 863 -8.70 19.91 28.04
N SER A 864 -8.65 19.76 26.71
CA SER A 864 -7.69 18.87 26.02
C SER A 864 -6.24 19.36 26.14
N GLU A 865 -5.99 20.65 26.25
CA GLU A 865 -4.64 21.21 26.43
C GLU A 865 -4.09 20.93 27.83
N GLN A 866 -4.95 20.91 28.86
CA GLN A 866 -4.57 20.55 30.23
C GLN A 866 -4.01 19.12 30.31
N ASP A 867 -4.63 18.17 29.59
CA ASP A 867 -4.22 16.76 29.52
C ASP A 867 -2.95 16.54 28.67
N ASP A 868 -2.75 17.32 27.58
CA ASP A 868 -1.51 17.25 26.79
C ASP A 868 -0.32 17.88 27.56
N LEU A 869 -0.56 18.88 28.44
CA LEU A 869 0.44 19.42 29.37
C LEU A 869 0.81 18.45 30.50
N LEU A 870 -0.17 17.77 31.10
CA LEU A 870 0.09 16.75 32.13
C LEU A 870 0.82 15.53 31.53
N SER A 871 0.34 15.02 30.40
CA SER A 871 0.91 13.82 29.76
C SER A 871 2.21 14.07 28.97
N SER A 872 2.65 15.33 28.85
CA SER A 872 4.00 15.68 28.39
C SER A 872 5.00 15.78 29.55
N GLN A 873 4.57 16.14 30.77
CA GLN A 873 5.40 15.99 31.96
C GLN A 873 5.66 14.52 32.30
N GLU A 874 4.61 13.67 32.38
CA GLU A 874 4.77 12.25 32.76
C GLU A 874 5.75 11.46 31.87
N LYS A 875 5.83 11.79 30.58
CA LYS A 875 6.70 11.12 29.60
C LYS A 875 8.21 11.37 29.81
N THR A 876 8.61 12.19 30.78
CA THR A 876 10.02 12.47 31.08
C THR A 876 10.68 11.48 32.07
N SER A 877 9.96 10.45 32.53
CA SER A 877 10.42 9.51 33.57
C SER A 877 10.44 8.02 33.15
N GLY A 878 10.51 7.71 31.84
CA GLY A 878 10.11 6.39 31.32
C GLY A 878 11.10 5.54 30.50
N MET A 879 12.26 6.03 30.04
CA MET A 879 13.27 5.19 29.36
C MET A 879 14.66 5.84 29.36
N LYS A 880 15.73 5.04 29.49
CA LYS A 880 17.12 5.49 29.24
C LYS A 880 17.55 5.15 27.82
N ASP A 881 17.40 6.10 26.90
CA ASP A 881 18.16 6.06 25.64
C ASP A 881 19.48 6.81 25.80
N VAL A 882 20.57 6.15 25.40
CA VAL A 882 21.93 6.68 25.51
C VAL A 882 22.25 7.52 24.28
N VAL A 883 21.90 8.81 24.34
CA VAL A 883 22.46 9.79 23.40
C VAL A 883 23.95 9.96 23.75
N VAL A 884 24.82 9.47 22.87
CA VAL A 884 26.26 9.69 22.98
C VAL A 884 26.56 11.13 22.59
N SER A 885 26.70 12.00 23.59
CA SER A 885 27.28 13.33 23.40
C SER A 885 28.75 13.21 22.99
N ILE A 886 29.14 13.94 21.94
CA ILE A 886 30.54 14.01 21.50
C ILE A 886 31.24 15.05 22.38
N ASP A 887 32.10 14.60 23.28
CA ASP A 887 32.99 15.49 24.03
C ASP A 887 34.03 16.10 23.08
N MET A 888 33.96 17.42 22.89
CA MET A 888 35.15 18.22 22.61
C MET A 888 35.76 18.63 23.94
N LYS A 889 36.95 18.10 24.25
CA LYS A 889 37.83 18.71 25.25
C LYS A 889 38.26 20.10 24.78
N ASP A 890 38.35 21.06 25.69
CA ASP A 890 39.67 21.50 26.16
C ASP A 890 39.64 22.37 27.44
N SER A 891 40.80 22.44 28.09
CA SER A 891 41.23 23.33 29.17
C SER A 891 40.48 23.34 30.52
N ASP A 892 41.19 22.86 31.53
CA ASP A 892 40.96 23.10 32.96
C ASP A 892 41.10 24.59 33.35
N GLY A 893 40.51 24.98 34.49
CA GLY A 893 40.72 26.27 35.15
C GLY A 893 40.28 26.22 36.62
N ASP A 894 41.17 26.63 37.53
CA ASP A 894 41.02 26.59 39.00
C ASP A 894 39.64 27.05 39.53
N SER A 895 39.05 26.41 40.56
CA SER A 895 39.51 26.38 41.97
C SER A 895 39.63 27.80 42.60
N SER A 896 39.21 28.04 43.85
CA SER A 896 38.59 27.18 44.88
C SER A 896 38.02 28.02 46.03
N LYS A 897 37.56 27.33 47.10
CA LYS A 897 37.46 27.74 48.52
C LYS A 897 36.12 28.30 49.04
N PRO A 898 35.84 28.10 50.36
CA PRO A 898 34.49 27.71 50.78
C PRO A 898 33.98 28.47 52.03
N SER A 899 32.86 28.02 52.59
CA SER A 899 32.57 28.15 54.02
C SER A 899 31.97 26.85 54.56
N SER A 900 32.18 26.58 55.85
CA SER A 900 31.96 25.27 56.46
C SER A 900 30.99 25.31 57.65
N LYS A 901 30.21 24.23 57.81
CA LYS A 901 29.99 23.56 59.11
C LYS A 901 29.23 22.24 58.97
N ALA A 902 29.94 21.15 59.29
CA ALA A 902 29.36 19.98 59.92
C ALA A 902 29.49 20.16 61.47
N THR A 903 28.95 19.33 62.37
CA THR A 903 28.41 17.98 62.21
C THR A 903 27.35 17.69 63.30
N SER A 904 26.43 16.75 63.01
CA SER A 904 25.75 15.83 63.97
C SER A 904 25.18 16.33 65.30
N VAL A 905 23.86 16.14 65.45
CA VAL A 905 23.30 15.31 66.55
C VAL A 905 22.30 14.33 65.93
N GLN A 906 22.18 13.13 66.49
CA GLN A 906 21.23 12.10 66.02
C GLN A 906 19.82 12.36 66.55
N ASN A 907 18.80 12.05 65.76
CA ASN A 907 17.69 11.15 66.14
C ASN A 907 16.71 10.96 64.98
N SER A 908 16.33 9.71 64.71
CA SER A 908 15.07 9.38 64.01
C SER A 908 13.95 9.29 65.04
N PRO A 909 12.70 9.63 64.68
CA PRO A 909 11.86 8.61 64.07
C PRO A 909 10.98 9.09 62.91
N ALA A 910 10.43 8.11 62.18
CA ALA A 910 9.20 8.19 61.39
C ALA A 910 8.96 9.47 60.54
N ILE A 911 9.45 9.45 59.29
CA ILE A 911 8.84 10.27 58.24
C ILE A 911 7.40 9.75 58.05
N GLN A 912 6.43 10.50 58.58
CA GLN A 912 5.05 10.36 58.14
C GLN A 912 5.00 10.64 56.65
N LYS A 913 4.28 9.80 55.89
CA LYS A 913 3.84 10.18 54.54
C LYS A 913 2.88 11.36 54.68
N ALA A 914 3.42 12.58 54.63
CA ALA A 914 2.69 13.76 54.21
C ALA A 914 2.35 13.58 52.72
N GLN A 915 1.39 12.69 52.47
CA GLN A 915 0.83 12.41 51.16
C GLN A 915 0.05 13.66 50.78
N SER A 916 0.73 14.59 50.11
CA SER A 916 0.10 15.71 49.44
C SER A 916 -0.82 15.13 48.37
N LEU A 917 -2.06 14.88 48.79
CA LEU A 917 -3.16 14.58 47.90
C LEU A 917 -3.24 15.74 46.92
N ILE A 918 -2.72 15.52 45.72
CA ILE A 918 -3.10 16.29 44.55
C ILE A 918 -4.58 15.96 44.37
N ILE A 919 -5.42 16.77 45.01
CA ILE A 919 -6.86 16.73 44.83
C ILE A 919 -7.06 16.89 43.32
N PRO A 920 -7.72 15.94 42.63
CA PRO A 920 -8.07 16.16 41.24
C PRO A 920 -8.97 17.39 41.22
N GLN A 921 -8.44 18.50 40.73
CA GLN A 921 -9.10 19.80 40.79
C GLN A 921 -10.44 19.65 40.09
N MET A 922 -11.51 19.67 40.88
CA MET A 922 -12.82 19.21 40.41
C MET A 922 -13.23 20.06 39.22
N LEU A 923 -13.35 19.40 38.05
CA LEU A 923 -13.77 20.05 36.82
C LEU A 923 -15.07 20.82 37.08
N ASN A 924 -15.20 22.00 36.49
CA ASN A 924 -16.43 22.77 36.66
C ASN A 924 -17.62 21.93 36.17
N VAL A 925 -18.78 22.07 36.82
CA VAL A 925 -19.98 21.30 36.46
C VAL A 925 -20.40 21.59 35.00
N ALA A 926 -20.05 22.76 34.47
CA ALA A 926 -20.16 23.09 33.04
C ALA A 926 -19.21 22.23 32.18
N ASP A 927 -17.91 22.22 32.49
CA ASP A 927 -16.89 21.45 31.76
C ASP A 927 -17.17 19.94 31.76
N GLN A 928 -17.64 19.40 32.90
CA GLN A 928 -17.99 17.98 32.99
C GLN A 928 -19.22 17.63 32.13
N ARG A 929 -20.24 18.51 32.08
CA ARG A 929 -21.38 18.34 31.16
C ARG A 929 -20.96 18.44 29.70
N LEU A 930 -20.07 19.38 29.37
CA LEU A 930 -19.49 19.55 28.04
C LEU A 930 -18.68 18.32 27.61
N LEU A 931 -17.90 17.71 28.52
CA LEU A 931 -17.23 16.43 28.25
C LEU A 931 -18.21 15.29 27.98
N ASP A 932 -19.27 15.12 28.78
CA ASP A 932 -20.27 14.08 28.54
C ASP A 932 -21.05 14.31 27.23
N ALA A 933 -21.42 15.57 26.92
CA ALA A 933 -22.02 15.96 25.65
C ALA A 933 -21.09 15.67 24.46
N SER A 934 -19.79 15.95 24.59
CA SER A 934 -18.77 15.65 23.57
C SER A 934 -18.68 14.15 23.23
N GLN A 935 -19.04 13.28 24.19
CA GLN A 935 -19.05 11.82 24.03
C GLN A 935 -20.41 11.23 23.64
N LEU A 936 -21.48 12.03 23.55
CA LEU A 936 -22.86 11.56 23.36
C LEU A 936 -22.99 10.57 22.18
N PHE A 937 -22.48 10.94 21.01
CA PHE A 937 -22.51 10.11 19.80
C PHE A 937 -21.46 8.99 19.77
N LYS A 938 -20.55 8.94 20.75
CA LYS A 938 -19.62 7.81 20.94
C LYS A 938 -20.34 6.57 21.46
N ARG A 939 -21.27 6.78 22.42
CA ARG A 939 -22.09 5.74 23.07
C ARG A 939 -23.20 5.24 22.11
N LYS A 940 -23.76 4.05 22.35
CA LYS A 940 -24.95 3.57 21.60
C LYS A 940 -26.18 4.33 22.10
N GLN A 941 -27.05 4.76 21.19
CA GLN A 941 -28.33 5.36 21.53
C GLN A 941 -29.34 4.28 21.93
N GLY A 942 -30.18 4.58 22.91
CA GLY A 942 -31.23 3.67 23.38
C GLY A 942 -32.46 3.64 22.47
N LYS A 943 -33.53 3.02 22.95
CA LYS A 943 -34.86 3.17 22.34
C LYS A 943 -35.28 4.64 22.44
N GLY A 944 -35.58 5.25 21.30
CA GLY A 944 -35.92 6.68 21.21
C GLY A 944 -36.30 7.07 19.78
N THR A 945 -36.40 8.37 19.50
CA THR A 945 -36.77 8.88 18.17
C THR A 945 -35.72 9.79 17.55
N VAL A 946 -35.69 9.76 16.22
CA VAL A 946 -35.04 10.77 15.38
C VAL A 946 -36.15 11.52 14.68
N ASP A 947 -36.27 12.81 14.98
CA ASP A 947 -37.39 13.64 14.52
C ASP A 947 -36.95 14.48 13.31
N VAL A 948 -37.65 14.35 12.19
CA VAL A 948 -37.25 14.94 10.91
C VAL A 948 -38.26 15.99 10.46
N TRP A 949 -37.89 17.26 10.60
CA TRP A 949 -38.69 18.44 10.30
C TRP A 949 -38.43 18.91 8.87
N TRP A 950 -39.10 18.25 7.91
CA TRP A 950 -38.95 18.50 6.48
C TRP A 950 -39.94 19.60 6.03
N LEU A 951 -39.56 20.85 6.30
CA LEU A 951 -40.42 22.02 6.07
C LEU A 951 -40.25 22.65 4.68
N PHE A 952 -39.14 22.35 4.00
CA PHE A 952 -38.77 22.88 2.69
C PHE A 952 -38.13 21.77 1.85
N ASP A 953 -38.36 21.79 0.54
CA ASP A 953 -37.79 20.79 -0.38
C ASP A 953 -36.31 21.10 -0.69
N ASP A 954 -35.42 20.30 -0.09
CA ASP A 954 -33.97 20.51 -0.06
C ASP A 954 -33.19 19.54 -0.96
N GLY A 955 -33.87 18.89 -1.92
CA GLY A 955 -33.30 17.79 -2.71
C GLY A 955 -33.40 16.41 -2.03
N GLY A 956 -33.78 16.36 -0.75
CA GLY A 956 -33.98 15.13 0.03
C GLY A 956 -32.86 14.81 1.03
N LEU A 957 -31.86 15.70 1.20
CA LEU A 957 -30.72 15.48 2.10
C LEU A 957 -31.17 15.37 3.58
N THR A 958 -32.17 16.17 3.96
CA THR A 958 -32.85 16.15 5.27
C THR A 958 -33.44 14.77 5.61
N LEU A 959 -33.87 13.96 4.62
CA LEU A 959 -34.33 12.57 4.83
C LEU A 959 -33.19 11.54 4.75
N LEU A 960 -32.22 11.75 3.85
CA LEU A 960 -31.12 10.81 3.63
C LEU A 960 -30.22 10.64 4.86
N ILE A 961 -29.95 11.71 5.62
CA ILE A 961 -29.09 11.66 6.80
C ILE A 961 -29.71 10.79 7.93
N PRO A 962 -30.97 10.99 8.38
CA PRO A 962 -31.67 10.10 9.32
C PRO A 962 -31.70 8.63 8.89
N TYR A 963 -31.94 8.36 7.61
CA TYR A 963 -31.94 7.00 7.06
C TYR A 963 -30.54 6.36 7.12
N LEU A 964 -29.48 7.11 6.76
CA LEU A 964 -28.11 6.62 6.87
C LEU A 964 -27.62 6.44 8.32
N LEU A 965 -28.19 7.19 9.29
CA LEU A 965 -27.91 7.01 10.71
C LEU A 965 -28.56 5.75 11.29
N THR A 966 -29.86 5.59 11.11
CA THR A 966 -30.65 4.47 11.68
C THR A 966 -30.20 3.09 11.18
N ASN A 967 -29.70 3.01 9.94
CA ASN A 967 -29.05 1.81 9.39
C ASN A 967 -27.75 1.37 10.09
N LYS A 968 -27.26 2.08 11.12
CA LYS A 968 -26.01 1.76 11.85
C LYS A 968 -26.33 1.18 13.24
N LYS A 969 -25.49 0.25 13.71
CA LYS A 969 -25.56 -0.42 15.04
C LYS A 969 -25.64 0.50 16.28
N LYS A 970 -25.44 1.82 16.12
CA LYS A 970 -25.57 2.82 17.20
C LYS A 970 -26.97 3.45 17.31
N TRP A 971 -27.76 3.40 16.25
CA TRP A 971 -29.07 4.07 16.11
C TRP A 971 -30.18 3.10 15.66
N ASN A 972 -29.88 1.80 15.56
CA ASN A 972 -30.80 0.78 15.04
C ASN A 972 -32.06 0.56 15.91
N ASP A 973 -32.03 1.03 17.16
CA ASP A 973 -33.17 0.96 18.10
C ASP A 973 -34.01 2.27 18.08
N CYS A 974 -33.58 3.27 17.30
CA CYS A 974 -34.23 4.57 17.18
C CYS A 974 -35.19 4.59 15.98
N LYS A 975 -36.38 5.17 16.16
CA LYS A 975 -37.40 5.27 15.09
C LYS A 975 -37.46 6.67 14.48
N ILE A 976 -37.66 6.75 13.17
CA ILE A 976 -37.87 8.03 12.47
C ILE A 976 -39.31 8.51 12.68
N ARG A 977 -39.49 9.77 13.09
CA ARG A 977 -40.77 10.50 13.03
C ARG A 977 -40.62 11.64 12.03
N VAL A 978 -41.58 11.84 11.13
CA VAL A 978 -41.51 12.90 10.11
C VAL A 978 -42.54 13.98 10.41
N PHE A 979 -42.08 15.22 10.48
CA PHE A 979 -42.90 16.42 10.68
C PHE A 979 -42.85 17.25 9.40
N ILE A 980 -44.01 17.53 8.81
CA ILE A 980 -44.13 18.36 7.60
C ILE A 980 -45.08 19.52 7.85
N GLY A 981 -44.85 20.66 7.18
CA GLY A 981 -45.83 21.73 7.14
C GLY A 981 -46.91 21.43 6.10
N GLY A 982 -48.18 21.53 6.48
CA GLY A 982 -49.32 21.35 5.57
C GLY A 982 -50.31 22.51 5.62
N LYS A 983 -51.46 22.36 4.94
CA LYS A 983 -52.59 23.31 5.07
C LYS A 983 -53.64 22.72 6.01
N ILE A 984 -54.15 23.51 6.95
CA ILE A 984 -55.14 23.06 7.96
C ILE A 984 -56.38 22.41 7.32
N ASN A 985 -56.77 22.82 6.11
CA ASN A 985 -57.90 22.27 5.34
C ASN A 985 -57.57 20.97 4.56
N ARG A 986 -56.31 20.49 4.56
CA ARG A 986 -55.84 19.35 3.74
C ARG A 986 -54.88 18.37 4.44
N ILE A 987 -54.62 18.56 5.74
CA ILE A 987 -53.79 17.72 6.64
C ILE A 987 -53.75 16.25 6.24
N ASP A 988 -54.92 15.64 6.06
CA ASP A 988 -55.08 14.20 5.88
C ASP A 988 -54.74 13.70 4.45
N HIS A 989 -54.79 14.59 3.46
CA HIS A 989 -54.29 14.37 2.10
C HIS A 989 -52.76 14.51 2.06
N ASP A 990 -52.24 15.60 2.63
CA ASP A 990 -50.81 15.90 2.70
C ASP A 990 -50.05 14.75 3.42
N ARG A 991 -50.63 14.22 4.52
CA ARG A 991 -50.15 13.04 5.26
C ARG A 991 -50.06 11.78 4.40
N ARG A 992 -51.09 11.50 3.59
CA ARG A 992 -51.15 10.32 2.71
C ARG A 992 -50.20 10.43 1.50
N ALA A 993 -50.05 11.62 0.95
CA ALA A 993 -49.06 11.90 -0.09
C ALA A 993 -47.63 11.66 0.43
N MET A 994 -47.31 12.16 1.62
CA MET A 994 -46.01 11.95 2.27
C MET A 994 -45.74 10.47 2.60
N ALA A 995 -46.73 9.74 3.12
CA ALA A 995 -46.61 8.29 3.34
C ALA A 995 -46.31 7.51 2.05
N THR A 996 -46.90 7.94 0.93
CA THR A 996 -46.68 7.36 -0.41
C THR A 996 -45.30 7.71 -0.97
N LEU A 997 -44.74 8.87 -0.61
CA LEU A 997 -43.40 9.29 -0.99
C LEU A 997 -42.33 8.51 -0.21
N LEU A 998 -42.45 8.44 1.12
CA LEU A 998 -41.49 7.74 1.99
C LEU A 998 -41.46 6.23 1.73
N SER A 999 -42.62 5.59 1.50
CA SER A 999 -42.68 4.18 1.13
C SER A 999 -42.08 3.89 -0.26
N LYS A 1000 -42.20 4.81 -1.23
CA LYS A 1000 -41.48 4.72 -2.51
C LYS A 1000 -39.96 4.84 -2.35
N PHE A 1001 -39.49 5.69 -1.44
CA PHE A 1001 -38.07 5.76 -1.07
C PHE A 1001 -37.61 4.60 -0.16
N ARG A 1002 -38.51 3.72 0.30
CA ARG A 1002 -38.24 2.61 1.23
C ARG A 1002 -37.61 3.08 2.56
N ILE A 1003 -38.03 4.25 3.04
CA ILE A 1003 -37.63 4.79 4.35
C ILE A 1003 -38.70 4.40 5.36
N ASP A 1004 -38.37 3.48 6.27
CA ASP A 1004 -39.26 3.10 7.37
C ASP A 1004 -39.43 4.26 8.36
N PHE A 1005 -40.67 4.71 8.52
CA PHE A 1005 -41.07 5.73 9.49
C PHE A 1005 -42.05 5.14 10.52
N SER A 1006 -42.09 5.76 11.70
CA SER A 1006 -43.01 5.36 12.77
C SER A 1006 -44.28 6.21 12.83
N ASP A 1007 -44.20 7.46 12.39
CA ASP A 1007 -45.33 8.40 12.38
C ASP A 1007 -45.06 9.57 11.40
N ILE A 1008 -46.13 10.20 10.91
CA ILE A 1008 -46.09 11.40 10.05
C ILE A 1008 -47.07 12.44 10.61
N ASN A 1009 -46.53 13.52 11.17
CA ASN A 1009 -47.29 14.64 11.72
C ASN A 1009 -47.30 15.82 10.73
N VAL A 1010 -48.48 16.41 10.53
CA VAL A 1010 -48.70 17.51 9.58
C VAL A 1010 -49.13 18.76 10.35
N LEU A 1011 -48.24 19.74 10.39
CA LEU A 1011 -48.38 20.97 11.16
C LEU A 1011 -49.07 22.04 10.30
N GLY A 1012 -50.25 22.48 10.74
CA GLY A 1012 -51.06 23.49 10.02
C GLY A 1012 -50.97 24.90 10.59
N ASP A 1013 -50.32 25.06 11.74
CA ASP A 1013 -50.33 26.24 12.62
C ASP A 1013 -48.94 26.92 12.73
N ILE A 1014 -47.98 26.52 11.90
CA ILE A 1014 -46.64 27.13 11.75
C ILE A 1014 -46.66 28.66 11.60
N ASN A 1015 -47.78 29.22 11.15
CA ASN A 1015 -47.96 30.63 10.80
C ASN A 1015 -48.96 31.36 11.71
N THR A 1016 -49.41 30.75 12.82
CA THR A 1016 -50.10 31.49 13.88
C THR A 1016 -49.13 32.43 14.59
N LYS A 1017 -49.61 33.56 15.10
CA LYS A 1017 -48.76 34.50 15.85
C LYS A 1017 -48.12 33.78 17.07
N PRO A 1018 -46.80 33.88 17.30
CA PRO A 1018 -46.13 33.29 18.46
C PRO A 1018 -46.57 33.97 19.77
N LYS A 1019 -46.19 33.38 20.91
CA LYS A 1019 -46.45 33.95 22.23
C LYS A 1019 -45.70 35.27 22.41
N LYS A 1020 -46.38 36.28 22.98
CA LYS A 1020 -45.80 37.62 23.24
C LYS A 1020 -44.47 37.56 24.00
N GLU A 1021 -44.39 36.70 25.01
CA GLU A 1021 -43.17 36.45 25.82
C GLU A 1021 -41.94 36.07 24.97
N ASN A 1022 -42.14 35.28 23.91
CA ASN A 1022 -41.07 34.85 23.02
C ASN A 1022 -40.74 35.92 21.96
N VAL A 1023 -41.66 36.85 21.69
CA VAL A 1023 -41.41 38.01 20.81
C VAL A 1023 -40.59 39.07 21.55
N THR A 1024 -40.97 39.43 22.78
CA THR A 1024 -40.20 40.38 23.59
C THR A 1024 -38.79 39.85 23.88
N ALA A 1025 -38.66 38.55 24.20
CA ALA A 1025 -37.35 37.90 24.39
C ALA A 1025 -36.53 37.71 23.08
N PHE A 1026 -37.10 38.05 21.92
CA PHE A 1026 -36.36 38.21 20.66
C PHE A 1026 -35.97 39.65 20.41
N GLU A 1027 -36.89 40.60 20.63
CA GLU A 1027 -36.63 42.06 20.52
C GLU A 1027 -35.48 42.48 21.47
N GLU A 1028 -35.50 42.01 22.73
CA GLU A 1028 -34.40 42.15 23.70
C GLU A 1028 -33.07 41.53 23.22
N MET A 1029 -33.10 40.57 22.30
CA MET A 1029 -31.91 39.89 21.78
C MET A 1029 -31.24 40.64 20.62
N ILE A 1030 -32.02 41.40 19.84
CA ILE A 1030 -31.53 42.10 18.64
C ILE A 1030 -31.23 43.58 18.86
N GLU A 1031 -31.79 44.21 19.90
CA GLU A 1031 -31.59 45.64 20.19
C GLU A 1031 -30.09 46.07 20.26
N PRO A 1032 -29.12 45.29 20.79
CA PRO A 1032 -27.70 45.65 20.75
C PRO A 1032 -27.06 45.70 19.34
N TYR A 1033 -27.72 45.10 18.34
CA TYR A 1033 -27.23 44.96 16.96
C TYR A 1033 -28.02 45.82 15.97
N ARG A 1034 -29.01 46.57 16.45
CA ARG A 1034 -29.93 47.37 15.63
C ARG A 1034 -29.35 48.73 15.29
N LEU A 1035 -29.30 49.06 13.99
CA LEU A 1035 -29.04 50.40 13.49
C LEU A 1035 -30.39 51.11 13.37
N LYS A 1036 -30.60 52.14 14.21
CA LYS A 1036 -31.84 52.93 14.24
C LYS A 1036 -31.81 53.96 13.13
N GLU A 1037 -32.19 53.52 11.93
CA GLU A 1037 -32.00 54.29 10.70
C GLU A 1037 -32.87 55.56 10.69
N ASP A 1038 -34.10 55.45 11.22
CA ASP A 1038 -35.04 56.58 11.37
C ASP A 1038 -34.57 57.65 12.39
N ASP A 1039 -33.62 57.31 13.28
CA ASP A 1039 -33.07 58.22 14.31
C ASP A 1039 -31.78 58.94 13.83
N MET A 1040 -31.31 58.71 12.59
CA MET A 1040 -29.98 59.15 12.11
C MET A 1040 -30.01 59.93 10.78
N GLU A 1041 -28.94 60.68 10.50
CA GLU A 1041 -28.77 61.35 9.19
C GLU A 1041 -28.35 60.33 8.12
N GLN A 1042 -28.95 60.38 6.92
CA GLN A 1042 -28.79 59.39 5.84
C GLN A 1042 -27.32 59.02 5.57
N ASP A 1043 -26.48 60.02 5.31
CA ASP A 1043 -25.04 59.86 5.05
C ASP A 1043 -24.31 59.12 6.19
N THR A 1044 -24.74 59.33 7.44
CA THR A 1044 -24.16 58.67 8.62
C THR A 1044 -24.66 57.23 8.77
N ALA A 1045 -25.91 56.95 8.42
CA ALA A 1045 -26.45 55.59 8.40
C ALA A 1045 -25.80 54.76 7.28
N GLU A 1046 -25.58 55.34 6.10
CA GLU A 1046 -24.90 54.68 4.98
C GLU A 1046 -23.41 54.45 5.27
N ALA A 1047 -22.72 55.42 5.87
CA ALA A 1047 -21.34 55.23 6.34
C ALA A 1047 -21.23 54.11 7.39
N LEU A 1048 -22.18 54.03 8.34
CA LEU A 1048 -22.21 52.97 9.35
C LEU A 1048 -22.54 51.60 8.75
N LYS A 1049 -23.45 51.51 7.78
CA LYS A 1049 -23.72 50.27 7.01
C LYS A 1049 -22.47 49.78 6.27
N ALA A 1050 -21.67 50.70 5.70
CA ALA A 1050 -20.42 50.36 5.04
C ALA A 1050 -19.32 49.87 6.01
N SER A 1051 -19.29 50.37 7.25
CA SER A 1051 -18.30 49.97 8.26
C SER A 1051 -18.72 48.75 9.11
N GLU A 1052 -20.02 48.57 9.36
CA GLU A 1052 -20.59 47.53 10.22
C GLU A 1052 -21.77 46.80 9.52
N PRO A 1053 -21.52 46.06 8.43
CA PRO A 1053 -22.58 45.41 7.63
C PRO A 1053 -23.39 44.36 8.40
N TRP A 1054 -22.92 43.92 9.57
CA TRP A 1054 -23.63 43.01 10.48
C TRP A 1054 -24.70 43.69 11.33
N ARG A 1055 -24.92 45.01 11.23
CA ARG A 1055 -26.05 45.67 11.93
C ARG A 1055 -27.38 45.34 11.26
N ILE A 1056 -28.46 45.36 12.04
CA ILE A 1056 -29.83 45.05 11.58
C ILE A 1056 -30.55 46.38 11.34
N THR A 1057 -31.16 46.57 10.16
CA THR A 1057 -31.90 47.80 9.85
C THR A 1057 -33.39 47.69 10.21
N ASP A 1058 -34.04 48.82 10.46
CA ASP A 1058 -35.47 48.85 10.77
C ASP A 1058 -36.35 48.39 9.59
N ASN A 1059 -35.97 48.79 8.37
CA ASN A 1059 -36.60 48.36 7.12
C ASN A 1059 -36.52 46.83 6.95
N GLU A 1060 -35.34 46.23 7.14
CA GLU A 1060 -35.14 44.77 7.13
C GLU A 1060 -36.02 44.07 8.19
N LEU A 1061 -36.06 44.60 9.41
CA LEU A 1061 -36.83 44.02 10.52
C LEU A 1061 -38.34 44.06 10.26
N GLU A 1062 -38.85 45.11 9.61
CA GLU A 1062 -40.24 45.19 9.16
C GLU A 1062 -40.53 44.24 8.00
N LEU A 1063 -39.71 44.27 6.94
CA LEU A 1063 -39.83 43.43 5.75
C LEU A 1063 -39.87 41.92 6.10
N TYR A 1064 -39.00 41.47 6.99
CA TYR A 1064 -38.94 40.08 7.43
C TYR A 1064 -39.72 39.77 8.70
N ARG A 1065 -40.52 40.70 9.26
CA ARG A 1065 -41.30 40.48 10.49
C ARG A 1065 -42.12 39.19 10.47
N ALA A 1066 -42.72 38.83 9.33
CA ALA A 1066 -43.46 37.56 9.17
C ALA A 1066 -42.55 36.31 9.24
N LYS A 1067 -41.36 36.38 8.66
CA LYS A 1067 -40.35 35.31 8.67
C LYS A 1067 -39.77 35.12 10.08
N THR A 1068 -39.46 36.20 10.78
CA THR A 1068 -39.06 36.22 12.20
C THR A 1068 -40.10 35.55 13.09
N ASN A 1069 -41.37 35.99 13.01
CA ASN A 1069 -42.47 35.39 13.78
C ASN A 1069 -42.61 33.87 13.54
N ARG A 1070 -42.38 33.41 12.30
CA ARG A 1070 -42.39 31.98 11.96
C ARG A 1070 -41.24 31.20 12.61
N GLN A 1071 -40.02 31.74 12.73
CA GLN A 1071 -38.92 31.05 13.44
C GLN A 1071 -39.22 30.91 14.93
N ILE A 1072 -39.78 31.96 15.54
CA ILE A 1072 -40.21 31.95 16.94
C ILE A 1072 -41.30 30.88 17.15
N ARG A 1073 -42.34 30.84 16.29
CA ARG A 1073 -43.40 29.83 16.35
C ARG A 1073 -42.88 28.41 16.11
N LEU A 1074 -41.86 28.24 15.27
CA LEU A 1074 -41.21 26.94 15.07
C LEU A 1074 -40.45 26.45 16.31
N ASN A 1075 -39.77 27.33 17.07
CA ASN A 1075 -39.14 26.92 18.34
C ASN A 1075 -40.18 26.46 19.38
N GLU A 1076 -41.35 27.11 19.44
CA GLU A 1076 -42.47 26.67 20.30
C GLU A 1076 -42.92 25.24 19.94
N LEU A 1077 -43.14 24.95 18.65
CA LEU A 1077 -43.56 23.64 18.16
C LEU A 1077 -42.49 22.55 18.30
N LEU A 1078 -41.20 22.90 18.14
CA LEU A 1078 -40.07 21.99 18.39
C LEU A 1078 -40.00 21.58 19.87
N LYS A 1079 -40.23 22.53 20.80
CA LYS A 1079 -40.31 22.26 22.25
C LYS A 1079 -41.52 21.39 22.60
N GLU A 1080 -42.65 21.61 21.93
CA GLU A 1080 -43.89 20.84 22.15
C GLU A 1080 -43.78 19.38 21.70
N HIS A 1081 -43.26 19.11 20.49
CA HIS A 1081 -43.29 17.75 19.92
C HIS A 1081 -41.97 16.97 20.01
N SER A 1082 -40.82 17.64 20.08
CA SER A 1082 -39.48 17.03 19.92
C SER A 1082 -38.55 17.17 21.13
N SER A 1083 -39.05 17.67 22.27
CA SER A 1083 -38.27 17.86 23.51
C SER A 1083 -37.65 16.58 24.11
N THR A 1084 -38.10 15.39 23.70
CA THR A 1084 -37.60 14.08 24.15
C THR A 1084 -36.83 13.29 23.08
N ALA A 1085 -36.58 13.87 21.90
CA ALA A 1085 -35.88 13.21 20.79
C ALA A 1085 -34.37 13.05 21.06
N ASN A 1086 -33.77 11.98 20.52
CA ASN A 1086 -32.31 11.75 20.58
C ASN A 1086 -31.53 12.64 19.58
N LEU A 1087 -32.18 12.99 18.47
CA LEU A 1087 -31.67 13.87 17.43
C LEU A 1087 -32.86 14.50 16.71
N ILE A 1088 -32.81 15.81 16.50
CA ILE A 1088 -33.73 16.53 15.62
C ILE A 1088 -32.97 16.88 14.36
N VAL A 1089 -33.53 16.61 13.18
CA VAL A 1089 -32.98 17.01 11.87
C VAL A 1089 -34.00 17.91 11.18
N MET A 1090 -33.60 19.11 10.80
CA MET A 1090 -34.54 20.16 10.38
C MET A 1090 -34.04 20.92 9.15
N SER A 1091 -34.96 21.21 8.21
CA SER A 1091 -34.68 22.08 7.07
C SER A 1091 -34.26 23.48 7.54
N MET A 1092 -33.02 23.86 7.27
CA MET A 1092 -32.46 25.17 7.64
C MET A 1092 -33.16 26.31 6.88
N PRO A 1093 -33.52 27.42 7.54
CA PRO A 1093 -34.06 28.59 6.86
C PRO A 1093 -32.95 29.26 6.04
N LEU A 1094 -33.24 29.63 4.79
CA LEU A 1094 -32.31 30.36 3.93
C LEU A 1094 -32.44 31.88 4.15
N ALA A 1095 -31.31 32.56 4.27
CA ALA A 1095 -31.20 34.02 4.12
C ALA A 1095 -30.70 34.36 2.71
N ARG A 1096 -31.04 35.55 2.21
CA ARG A 1096 -30.44 36.09 0.99
C ARG A 1096 -29.21 36.91 1.36
N LYS A 1097 -28.16 36.79 0.57
CA LYS A 1097 -26.92 37.57 0.71
C LYS A 1097 -27.22 39.03 0.37
N GLY A 1098 -26.65 39.97 1.11
CA GLY A 1098 -26.92 41.41 0.99
C GLY A 1098 -28.29 41.86 1.52
N ALA A 1099 -29.37 41.16 1.15
CA ALA A 1099 -30.75 41.50 1.54
C ALA A 1099 -31.16 40.98 2.94
N VAL A 1100 -30.26 40.35 3.70
CA VAL A 1100 -30.42 39.99 5.13
C VAL A 1100 -29.07 40.15 5.83
N SER A 1101 -29.05 40.84 6.96
CA SER A 1101 -27.89 41.06 7.82
C SER A 1101 -27.48 39.78 8.56
N SER A 1102 -26.18 39.55 8.70
CA SER A 1102 -25.63 38.36 9.39
C SER A 1102 -26.09 38.25 10.84
N ALA A 1103 -26.28 39.37 11.55
CA ALA A 1103 -26.80 39.33 12.92
C ALA A 1103 -28.29 38.92 12.96
N LEU A 1104 -29.12 39.41 12.03
CA LEU A 1104 -30.52 38.98 11.95
C LEU A 1104 -30.59 37.50 11.60
N TYR A 1105 -29.79 37.03 10.63
CA TYR A 1105 -29.78 35.60 10.28
C TYR A 1105 -29.28 34.72 11.43
N MET A 1106 -28.19 35.09 12.10
CA MET A 1106 -27.71 34.35 13.28
C MET A 1106 -28.75 34.34 14.41
N SER A 1107 -29.50 35.44 14.61
CA SER A 1107 -30.58 35.51 15.60
C SER A 1107 -31.76 34.59 15.26
N TRP A 1108 -32.08 34.38 13.97
CA TRP A 1108 -33.05 33.35 13.53
C TRP A 1108 -32.57 31.93 13.81
N LEU A 1109 -31.27 31.64 13.57
CA LEU A 1109 -30.71 30.32 13.85
C LEU A 1109 -30.63 30.05 15.36
N GLU A 1110 -30.27 31.06 16.16
CA GLU A 1110 -30.30 31.03 17.63
C GLU A 1110 -31.72 30.75 18.15
N THR A 1111 -32.70 31.59 17.80
CA THR A 1111 -34.09 31.42 18.28
C THR A 1111 -34.69 30.09 17.89
N LEU A 1112 -34.51 29.65 16.64
CA LEU A 1112 -35.03 28.37 16.15
C LEU A 1112 -34.50 27.19 16.99
N SER A 1113 -33.22 27.23 17.37
CA SER A 1113 -32.51 26.12 18.01
C SER A 1113 -32.42 26.19 19.54
N LYS A 1114 -32.94 27.25 20.17
CA LYS A 1114 -32.81 27.53 21.61
C LYS A 1114 -33.47 26.44 22.48
N ASP A 1115 -32.74 25.99 23.50
CA ASP A 1115 -33.10 25.00 24.53
C ASP A 1115 -33.45 23.58 24.06
N LEU A 1116 -33.25 23.23 22.79
CA LEU A 1116 -33.63 21.94 22.21
C LEU A 1116 -32.60 20.81 22.48
N PRO A 1117 -33.01 19.52 22.40
CA PRO A 1117 -32.08 18.39 22.21
C PRO A 1117 -31.15 18.59 21.00
N PRO A 1118 -30.13 17.72 20.79
CA PRO A 1118 -29.19 17.85 19.67
C PRO A 1118 -29.89 18.09 18.33
N LEU A 1119 -29.59 19.23 17.71
CA LEU A 1119 -30.25 19.70 16.50
C LEU A 1119 -29.25 19.73 15.34
N LEU A 1120 -29.66 19.15 14.22
CA LEU A 1120 -28.96 19.19 12.96
C LEU A 1120 -29.79 20.01 11.96
N LEU A 1121 -29.39 21.26 11.73
CA LEU A 1121 -29.94 22.08 10.65
C LEU A 1121 -29.31 21.62 9.34
N VAL A 1122 -30.14 21.36 8.32
CA VAL A 1122 -29.72 20.79 7.03
C VAL A 1122 -30.33 21.60 5.88
N ARG A 1123 -29.52 21.91 4.86
CA ARG A 1123 -29.98 22.38 3.55
C ARG A 1123 -29.16 21.67 2.47
N GLY A 1124 -29.79 20.82 1.67
CA GLY A 1124 -29.17 20.29 0.46
C GLY A 1124 -29.10 21.34 -0.66
N ASN A 1125 -28.28 21.08 -1.69
CA ASN A 1125 -28.05 21.97 -2.82
C ASN A 1125 -29.18 21.98 -3.87
N HIS A 1126 -30.40 21.59 -3.49
CA HIS A 1126 -31.59 21.42 -4.32
C HIS A 1126 -31.49 20.41 -5.48
N GLN A 1127 -30.34 19.77 -5.70
CA GLN A 1127 -30.22 18.61 -6.59
C GLN A 1127 -30.87 17.37 -5.92
N SER A 1128 -31.45 16.47 -6.73
CA SER A 1128 -32.12 15.27 -6.19
C SER A 1128 -31.09 14.27 -5.66
N VAL A 1129 -31.06 14.03 -4.34
CA VAL A 1129 -30.20 13.01 -3.71
C VAL A 1129 -30.90 11.68 -3.47
N LEU A 1130 -32.21 11.62 -3.76
CA LEU A 1130 -33.06 10.42 -3.70
C LEU A 1130 -33.81 10.23 -5.03
N THR A 1131 -34.05 8.97 -5.40
CA THR A 1131 -34.92 8.58 -6.53
C THR A 1131 -35.63 7.28 -6.18
N PHE A 1132 -36.82 7.06 -6.72
CA PHE A 1132 -37.57 5.79 -6.63
C PHE A 1132 -37.55 4.98 -7.94
N TYR A 1133 -36.78 5.42 -8.94
CA TYR A 1133 -36.53 4.69 -10.18
C TYR A 1133 -35.24 3.86 -10.04
N SER A 1134 -35.34 2.55 -10.34
CA SER A 1134 -34.23 1.58 -10.34
C SER A 1134 -33.29 1.74 -11.52
#